data_AF-A0A9X1HU47-F1
#
_entry.id   AF-A0A9X1HU47-F1
#
_cell.length_a   1.000
_cell.length_b   1.000
_cell.length_c   1.000
_cell.angle_alpha   90.00
_cell.angle_beta   90.00
_cell.angle_gamma   90.00
#
_symmetry.space_group_name_H-M   'P 1'
#
loop_
_entity.id
_entity.type
_entity.pdbx_description
1 polymer ?
#
loop_
_entity_poly.entity_id
_entity_poly.type
_entity_poly.pdbx_seq_one_letter_code
_entity_poly.pdbx_strand_id
1 'polypeptide(L)'
;MHIFKYAVILFAAVILDISNSLAQSDKNYNSLIPHLQAFAEISSVTGREDAAAAYIRSLLPDADVKTDKLGNLILTIGSGSPKKLITAPLDEPGYVISQIQEDGYLRLAPIGFGHAGNLYHQFLQGHEVVITTEKGPLTGVSTVRSMHYERLRIILESSKTPFTWHEAFVDVGESSEKGVAQKNIKLLDPVTLNKKVSIINNTMMAAPAMKTKSAAIALAAVANSIREKDIKGTVVIAWTTLELINGKGLEAVINTHGPFDEIHRFNRFLESDNLAANTLLTNGRSFNSDVNYADVKPSIPFGNRASTVNFDELNVYEIGLPGLYEHTPVEMVAISDVEHLADYWLRVVGGKNKSNDLPAVKTEIPGATYRTFNDEHNVVSELVARYGVSSDEGQVREHILTQLPDWAKPDVDSEGNIRLSFGQGDEHIVFVAHMDETGYIVDSITDDGKLVLGTKGGMLQWLWEAQPALIHVSNQPIPGVFEPRKDYKTAEARALPSDLTVFAGFDSKSEALAAGIKIGSTTVTMPKKMIRLSENRAAARGFDDRVGSAALLMSLKDLNPAELDRRVTFVWSTAEEIGLTGSSYAAKDLTDADIVYPIDTYVSSDDPYTDETFANMPLGDGAVIRVLESINYVSRKNLRAVQDLAAKNAIKTQYGMTSGGTDGQAFLGYGIPSIPLSWPGRYSHSPVEAMDYRDMNNLVKLIQAIIHE
;
A
#
# COMPACT_ATOMS: atom_id res chain seq x y z
N MET A 1 -40.96 -12.63 39.40
CA MET A 1 -41.17 -12.04 38.06
C MET A 1 -40.96 -10.52 37.99
N HIS A 2 -40.92 -9.77 39.10
CA HIS A 2 -40.67 -8.32 39.08
C HIS A 2 -39.19 -7.90 39.04
N ILE A 3 -38.26 -8.70 39.58
CA ILE A 3 -36.82 -8.34 39.64
C ILE A 3 -36.14 -8.45 38.26
N PHE A 4 -36.59 -9.36 37.39
CA PHE A 4 -36.03 -9.53 36.04
C PHE A 4 -36.36 -8.37 35.10
N LYS A 5 -37.52 -7.71 35.26
CA LYS A 5 -37.90 -6.56 34.42
C LYS A 5 -37.06 -5.31 34.74
N TYR A 6 -36.66 -5.10 35.99
CA TYR A 6 -35.81 -3.97 36.36
C TYR A 6 -34.35 -4.15 35.92
N ALA A 7 -33.82 -5.38 35.97
CA ALA A 7 -32.47 -5.66 35.47
C ALA A 7 -32.34 -5.44 33.95
N VAL A 8 -33.34 -5.85 33.17
CA VAL A 8 -33.35 -5.66 31.70
C VAL A 8 -33.53 -4.18 31.32
N ILE A 9 -34.31 -3.41 32.09
CA ILE A 9 -34.50 -1.97 31.86
C ILE A 9 -33.24 -1.18 32.26
N LEU A 10 -32.54 -1.55 33.35
CA LEU A 10 -31.27 -0.93 33.72
C LEU A 10 -30.16 -1.25 32.72
N PHE A 11 -30.09 -2.49 32.22
CA PHE A 11 -29.07 -2.89 31.24
C PHE A 11 -29.29 -2.23 29.87
N ALA A 12 -30.55 -2.11 29.43
CA ALA A 12 -30.89 -1.37 28.21
C ALA A 12 -30.63 0.14 28.36
N ALA A 13 -30.91 0.73 29.53
CA ALA A 13 -30.63 2.14 29.80
C ALA A 13 -29.13 2.44 29.86
N VAL A 14 -28.31 1.56 30.45
CA VAL A 14 -26.84 1.69 30.47
C VAL A 14 -26.24 1.50 29.07
N ILE A 15 -26.76 0.58 28.25
CA ILE A 15 -26.32 0.45 26.85
C ILE A 15 -26.76 1.67 26.02
N LEU A 16 -27.95 2.23 26.26
CA LEU A 16 -28.43 3.46 25.61
C LEU A 16 -27.67 4.71 26.08
N ASP A 17 -27.23 4.78 27.33
CA ASP A 17 -26.39 5.87 27.84
C ASP A 17 -24.93 5.74 27.38
N ILE A 18 -24.39 4.53 27.23
CA ILE A 18 -23.05 4.32 26.66
C ILE A 18 -23.05 4.58 25.15
N SER A 19 -24.09 4.14 24.43
CA SER A 19 -24.23 4.46 23.00
C SER A 19 -24.60 5.93 22.76
N ASN A 20 -25.36 6.58 23.64
CA ASN A 20 -25.55 8.03 23.59
C ASN A 20 -24.33 8.81 24.11
N SER A 21 -23.50 8.30 25.02
CA SER A 21 -22.28 9.01 25.44
C SER A 21 -21.18 8.87 24.39
N LEU A 22 -21.10 7.73 23.69
CA LEU A 22 -20.26 7.55 22.51
C LEU A 22 -20.78 8.41 21.33
N ALA A 23 -22.10 8.45 21.11
CA ALA A 23 -22.70 9.31 20.07
C ALA A 23 -22.81 10.81 20.46
N GLN A 24 -22.69 11.18 21.74
CA GLN A 24 -22.64 12.57 22.21
C GLN A 24 -21.21 13.09 22.35
N SER A 25 -20.18 12.23 22.43
CA SER A 25 -18.79 12.63 22.19
C SER A 25 -18.48 12.84 20.70
N ASP A 26 -19.32 12.35 19.79
CA ASP A 26 -19.19 12.48 18.34
C ASP A 26 -19.64 13.84 17.75
N LYS A 27 -20.00 14.82 18.58
CA LYS A 27 -20.39 16.15 18.07
C LYS A 27 -19.17 17.09 17.97
N ASN A 28 -18.71 17.25 16.72
CA ASN A 28 -17.91 18.34 16.13
C ASN A 28 -16.42 18.13 15.79
N TYR A 29 -15.83 16.94 15.93
CA TYR A 29 -14.40 16.71 15.56
C TYR A 29 -14.19 15.93 14.24
N ASN A 30 -15.25 15.63 13.48
CA ASN A 30 -15.21 14.66 12.37
C ASN A 30 -15.48 15.24 10.97
N SER A 31 -15.71 16.55 10.81
CA SER A 31 -16.12 17.11 9.49
C SER A 31 -14.97 17.19 8.49
N LEU A 32 -13.71 17.34 8.94
CA LEU A 32 -12.56 17.45 8.04
C LEU A 32 -12.02 16.09 7.54
N ILE A 33 -12.27 14.99 8.26
CA ILE A 33 -11.71 13.67 7.94
C ILE A 33 -11.99 13.25 6.48
N PRO A 34 -13.24 13.32 5.96
CA PRO A 34 -13.50 12.94 4.56
C PRO A 34 -12.73 13.80 3.56
N HIS A 35 -12.52 15.08 3.87
CA HIS A 35 -11.79 16.01 3.01
C HIS A 35 -10.29 15.77 3.03
N LEU A 36 -9.73 15.50 4.21
CA LEU A 36 -8.33 15.15 4.38
C LEU A 36 -8.01 13.85 3.65
N GLN A 37 -8.85 12.83 3.81
CA GLN A 37 -8.69 11.55 3.12
C GLN A 37 -8.74 11.73 1.59
N ALA A 38 -9.79 12.37 1.07
CA ALA A 38 -9.93 12.56 -0.37
C ALA A 38 -8.80 13.41 -0.97
N PHE A 39 -8.31 14.44 -0.27
CA PHE A 39 -7.23 15.29 -0.77
C PHE A 39 -5.84 14.64 -0.65
N ALA A 40 -5.62 13.83 0.38
CA ALA A 40 -4.38 13.08 0.55
C ALA A 40 -4.15 12.12 -0.63
N GLU A 41 -5.20 11.50 -1.18
CA GLU A 41 -5.12 10.61 -2.33
C GLU A 41 -4.82 11.31 -3.67
N ILE A 42 -5.06 12.63 -3.77
CA ILE A 42 -4.81 13.39 -5.00
C ILE A 42 -3.31 13.59 -5.20
N SER A 43 -2.78 13.13 -6.34
CA SER A 43 -1.42 13.46 -6.78
C SER A 43 -1.31 14.96 -7.10
N SER A 44 -0.27 15.61 -6.57
CA SER A 44 0.03 17.02 -6.84
C SER A 44 1.53 17.26 -6.95
N VAL A 45 2.22 16.37 -7.67
CA VAL A 45 3.65 16.53 -7.96
C VAL A 45 3.91 17.95 -8.46
N THR A 46 4.93 18.61 -7.91
CA THR A 46 5.24 20.00 -8.25
C THR A 46 5.34 20.23 -9.76
N GLY A 47 4.62 21.23 -10.27
CA GLY A 47 4.39 21.49 -11.70
C GLY A 47 3.23 20.70 -12.36
N ARG A 48 2.47 19.93 -11.57
CA ARG A 48 1.28 19.14 -11.97
C ARG A 48 0.16 19.25 -10.92
N GLU A 49 -0.05 20.44 -10.38
CA GLU A 49 -0.97 20.71 -9.25
C GLU A 49 -2.45 20.85 -9.67
N ASP A 50 -2.78 20.74 -10.96
CA ASP A 50 -4.11 21.05 -11.51
C ASP A 50 -5.25 20.28 -10.82
N ALA A 51 -5.05 18.99 -10.53
CA ALA A 51 -6.05 18.16 -9.86
C ALA A 51 -6.29 18.61 -8.41
N ALA A 52 -5.22 18.96 -7.69
CA ALA A 52 -5.33 19.49 -6.34
C ALA A 52 -6.01 20.87 -6.33
N ALA A 53 -5.66 21.75 -7.27
CA ALA A 53 -6.31 23.04 -7.42
C ALA A 53 -7.81 22.88 -7.76
N ALA A 54 -8.17 21.97 -8.66
CA ALA A 54 -9.56 21.68 -9.01
C ALA A 54 -10.35 21.18 -7.79
N TYR A 55 -9.77 20.31 -6.98
CA TYR A 55 -10.40 19.83 -5.75
C TYR A 55 -10.64 20.96 -4.75
N ILE A 56 -9.62 21.78 -4.44
CA ILE A 56 -9.78 22.92 -3.52
C ILE A 56 -10.83 23.90 -4.03
N ARG A 57 -10.85 24.22 -5.33
CA ARG A 57 -11.88 25.06 -5.95
C ARG A 57 -13.28 24.46 -5.77
N SER A 58 -13.42 23.14 -5.86
CA SER A 58 -14.72 22.46 -5.68
C SER A 58 -15.31 22.61 -4.27
N LEU A 59 -14.46 22.84 -3.28
CA LEU A 59 -14.85 23.10 -1.89
C LEU A 59 -15.37 24.53 -1.66
N LEU A 60 -15.23 25.42 -2.64
CA LEU A 60 -15.55 26.85 -2.54
C LEU A 60 -16.49 27.32 -3.67
N PRO A 61 -17.67 26.69 -3.86
CA PRO A 61 -18.53 26.93 -5.02
C PRO A 61 -19.10 28.36 -5.10
N ASP A 62 -19.30 29.01 -3.95
CA ASP A 62 -19.90 30.35 -3.86
C ASP A 62 -18.85 31.48 -3.85
N ALA A 63 -17.55 31.15 -3.85
CA ALA A 63 -16.47 32.12 -3.76
C ALA A 63 -15.89 32.46 -5.15
N ASP A 64 -15.55 33.73 -5.39
CA ASP A 64 -14.85 34.18 -6.61
C ASP A 64 -13.34 33.82 -6.54
N VAL A 65 -13.05 32.52 -6.59
CA VAL A 65 -11.67 32.01 -6.59
C VAL A 65 -11.09 32.13 -8.01
N LYS A 66 -10.05 32.95 -8.15
CA LYS A 66 -9.32 33.15 -9.41
C LYS A 66 -8.14 32.18 -9.50
N THR A 67 -7.87 31.69 -10.71
CA THR A 67 -6.62 30.97 -11.00
C THR A 67 -5.71 31.90 -11.78
N ASP A 68 -4.48 32.09 -11.32
CA ASP A 68 -3.49 32.87 -12.06
C ASP A 68 -2.80 32.04 -13.16
N LYS A 69 -1.83 32.64 -13.86
CA LYS A 69 -1.12 31.98 -14.97
C LYS A 69 -0.19 30.85 -14.52
N LEU A 70 0.14 30.75 -13.24
CA LEU A 70 0.96 29.67 -12.66
C LEU A 70 0.10 28.59 -11.99
N GLY A 71 -1.23 28.73 -12.02
CA GLY A 71 -2.14 27.77 -11.40
C GLY A 71 -2.44 28.07 -9.93
N ASN A 72 -1.93 29.17 -9.36
CA ASN A 72 -2.26 29.53 -7.98
C ASN A 72 -3.75 29.82 -7.87
N LEU A 73 -4.40 29.34 -6.81
CA LEU A 73 -5.77 29.73 -6.48
C LEU A 73 -5.74 30.94 -5.55
N ILE A 74 -6.51 31.96 -5.88
CA ILE A 74 -6.49 33.24 -5.18
C ILE A 74 -7.92 33.69 -4.90
N LEU A 75 -8.23 33.88 -3.63
CA LEU A 75 -9.49 34.44 -3.15
C LEU A 75 -9.19 35.76 -2.43
N THR A 76 -9.82 36.86 -2.85
CA THR A 76 -9.71 38.17 -2.21
C THR A 76 -11.04 38.55 -1.58
N ILE A 77 -11.03 38.91 -0.31
CA ILE A 77 -12.23 39.28 0.46
C ILE A 77 -11.97 40.62 1.12
N GLY A 78 -12.99 41.49 1.12
CA GLY A 78 -12.94 42.81 1.76
C GLY A 78 -12.09 43.83 1.02
N SER A 79 -11.88 44.97 1.68
CA SER A 79 -11.16 46.10 1.12
C SER A 79 -10.56 46.98 2.22
N GLY A 80 -9.49 47.70 1.89
CA GLY A 80 -8.78 48.59 2.81
C GLY A 80 -7.68 47.89 3.62
N SER A 81 -7.25 48.53 4.71
CA SER A 81 -6.12 48.09 5.54
C SER A 81 -6.57 47.51 6.89
N PRO A 82 -5.83 46.55 7.48
CA PRO A 82 -4.63 45.93 6.92
C PRO A 82 -4.94 44.98 5.76
N LYS A 83 -3.96 44.76 4.88
CA LYS A 83 -4.00 43.80 3.78
C LYS A 83 -3.15 42.58 4.12
N LYS A 84 -3.80 41.45 4.39
CA LYS A 84 -3.14 40.22 4.85
C LYS A 84 -3.14 39.15 3.77
N LEU A 85 -2.07 38.37 3.69
CA LEU A 85 -2.00 37.14 2.89
C LEU A 85 -1.99 35.93 3.83
N ILE A 86 -2.83 34.93 3.55
CA ILE A 86 -2.71 33.59 4.15
C ILE A 86 -2.49 32.58 3.03
N THR A 87 -1.48 31.72 3.17
CA THR A 87 -1.08 30.83 2.08
C THR A 87 -0.71 29.42 2.55
N ALA A 88 -1.15 28.43 1.78
CA ALA A 88 -0.75 27.03 1.91
C ALA A 88 -0.37 26.46 0.53
N PRO A 89 0.71 25.67 0.42
CA PRO A 89 1.12 25.13 -0.87
C PRO A 89 0.28 23.91 -1.27
N LEU A 90 0.12 23.68 -2.58
CA LEU A 90 -0.60 22.53 -3.14
C LEU A 90 0.31 21.35 -3.48
N ASP A 91 1.56 21.64 -3.79
CA ASP A 91 2.46 20.67 -4.40
C ASP A 91 3.08 19.70 -3.38
N GLU A 92 3.59 18.60 -3.90
CA GLU A 92 4.26 17.56 -3.13
C GLU A 92 5.49 17.02 -3.90
N PRO A 93 6.46 16.42 -3.19
CA PRO A 93 7.57 15.76 -3.84
C PRO A 93 7.08 14.51 -4.58
N GLY A 94 7.70 14.23 -5.72
CA GLY A 94 7.37 13.06 -6.52
C GLY A 94 8.44 12.77 -7.56
N TYR A 95 8.05 12.07 -8.61
CA TYR A 95 8.92 11.70 -9.70
C TYR A 95 8.29 12.06 -11.04
N VAL A 96 9.10 12.01 -12.09
CA VAL A 96 8.65 12.00 -13.47
C VAL A 96 9.25 10.80 -14.21
N ILE A 97 8.58 10.35 -15.27
CA ILE A 97 9.16 9.37 -16.18
C ILE A 97 10.33 10.03 -16.93
N SER A 98 11.54 9.55 -16.66
CA SER A 98 12.78 10.04 -17.27
C SER A 98 13.19 9.24 -18.51
N GLN A 99 12.76 7.98 -18.59
CA GLN A 99 13.01 7.10 -19.74
C GLN A 99 11.90 6.05 -19.84
N ILE A 100 11.56 5.67 -21.07
CA ILE A 100 10.77 4.49 -21.40
C ILE A 100 11.74 3.53 -22.10
N GLN A 101 11.89 2.32 -21.58
CA GLN A 101 12.83 1.34 -22.12
C GLN A 101 12.19 0.46 -23.21
N GLU A 102 13.03 -0.12 -24.06
CA GLU A 102 12.58 -0.98 -25.18
C GLU A 102 11.81 -2.21 -24.69
N ASP A 103 12.13 -2.71 -23.49
CA ASP A 103 11.51 -3.84 -22.80
C ASP A 103 10.20 -3.47 -22.05
N GLY A 104 9.80 -2.20 -22.07
CA GLY A 104 8.57 -1.71 -21.44
C GLY A 104 8.70 -1.22 -20.00
N TYR A 105 9.87 -1.34 -19.36
CA TYR A 105 10.09 -0.75 -18.05
C TYR A 105 10.27 0.77 -18.13
N LEU A 106 9.81 1.48 -17.10
CA LEU A 106 9.97 2.93 -16.98
C LEU A 106 11.08 3.26 -15.99
N ARG A 107 11.80 4.34 -16.25
CA ARG A 107 12.78 4.93 -15.32
C ARG A 107 12.23 6.22 -14.74
N LEU A 108 12.59 6.49 -13.49
CA LEU A 108 12.15 7.68 -12.78
C LEU A 108 13.27 8.71 -12.63
N ALA A 109 12.89 9.97 -12.46
CA ALA A 109 13.75 11.01 -11.91
C ALA A 109 12.96 11.81 -10.86
N PRO A 110 13.53 12.10 -9.68
CA PRO A 110 12.86 12.93 -8.69
C PRO A 110 12.67 14.36 -9.22
N ILE A 111 11.55 14.99 -8.87
CA ILE A 111 11.24 16.38 -9.23
C ILE A 111 10.84 17.19 -8.01
N GLY A 112 11.40 18.39 -7.89
CA GLY A 112 11.27 19.24 -6.72
C GLY A 112 12.24 18.89 -5.59
N PHE A 113 12.37 19.79 -4.63
CA PHE A 113 12.92 19.54 -3.31
C PHE A 113 11.91 18.76 -2.46
N GLY A 114 12.35 18.20 -1.33
CA GLY A 114 11.47 17.47 -0.40
C GLY A 114 11.67 15.94 -0.39
N HIS A 115 12.57 15.41 -1.21
CA HIS A 115 13.10 14.04 -1.07
C HIS A 115 14.15 14.01 0.06
N ALA A 116 13.73 14.33 1.28
CA ALA A 116 14.62 14.44 2.42
C ALA A 116 14.81 13.10 3.13
N GLY A 117 16.05 12.82 3.54
CA GLY A 117 16.43 11.60 4.24
C GLY A 117 16.95 10.49 3.32
N ASN A 118 17.90 9.72 3.83
CA ASN A 118 18.60 8.69 3.04
C ASN A 118 17.69 7.54 2.57
N LEU A 119 16.57 7.27 3.26
CA LEU A 119 15.64 6.20 2.89
C LEU A 119 14.45 6.66 2.04
N TYR A 120 14.34 7.96 1.68
CA TYR A 120 13.18 8.47 0.95
C TYR A 120 12.85 7.65 -0.30
N HIS A 121 13.85 7.37 -1.13
CA HIS A 121 13.69 6.56 -2.34
C HIS A 121 13.50 5.08 -2.04
N GLN A 122 14.04 4.58 -0.93
CA GLN A 122 13.90 3.18 -0.54
C GLN A 122 12.46 2.82 -0.21
N PHE A 123 11.69 3.74 0.37
CA PHE A 123 10.27 3.51 0.63
C PHE A 123 9.43 3.36 -0.65
N LEU A 124 9.98 3.68 -1.83
CA LEU A 124 9.36 3.39 -3.13
C LEU A 124 9.58 1.94 -3.58
N GLN A 125 10.63 1.27 -3.11
CA GLN A 125 11.04 -0.04 -3.59
C GLN A 125 9.95 -1.09 -3.30
N GLY A 126 9.51 -1.84 -4.32
CA GLY A 126 8.54 -2.92 -4.13
C GLY A 126 7.13 -2.44 -3.78
N HIS A 127 6.74 -1.24 -4.23
CA HIS A 127 5.45 -0.63 -3.93
C HIS A 127 4.68 -0.16 -5.15
N GLU A 128 3.36 -0.09 -5.01
CA GLU A 128 2.46 0.44 -6.02
C GLU A 128 2.74 1.93 -6.28
N VAL A 129 2.72 2.33 -7.55
CA VAL A 129 2.85 3.71 -7.98
C VAL A 129 1.68 4.14 -8.86
N VAL A 130 1.40 5.44 -8.88
CA VAL A 130 0.39 6.05 -9.75
C VAL A 130 1.10 6.96 -10.74
N ILE A 131 0.86 6.71 -12.03
CA ILE A 131 1.32 7.51 -13.16
C ILE A 131 0.13 8.37 -13.61
N THR A 132 0.23 9.69 -13.50
CA THR A 132 -0.85 10.57 -13.96
C THR A 132 -0.61 10.95 -15.41
N THR A 133 -1.36 10.31 -16.32
CA THR A 133 -1.29 10.62 -17.76
C THR A 133 -2.32 11.68 -18.15
N GLU A 134 -2.22 12.18 -19.38
CA GLU A 134 -3.23 13.06 -19.99
C GLU A 134 -4.65 12.44 -20.00
N LYS A 135 -4.76 11.11 -20.00
CA LYS A 135 -6.05 10.40 -19.97
C LYS A 135 -6.51 10.00 -18.57
N GLY A 136 -5.75 10.34 -17.55
CA GLY A 136 -6.02 10.00 -16.15
C GLY A 136 -4.97 9.08 -15.53
N PRO A 137 -5.18 8.69 -14.25
CA PRO A 137 -4.23 7.90 -13.50
C PRO A 137 -4.17 6.44 -13.97
N LEU A 138 -2.96 5.90 -14.03
CA LEU A 138 -2.66 4.50 -14.26
C LEU A 138 -1.83 3.95 -13.10
N THR A 139 -2.04 2.68 -12.75
CA THR A 139 -1.24 2.00 -11.73
C THR A 139 -0.06 1.27 -12.36
N GLY A 140 1.10 1.39 -11.75
CA GLY A 140 2.27 0.55 -11.99
C GLY A 140 2.83 0.04 -10.66
N VAL A 141 3.93 -0.71 -10.71
CA VAL A 141 4.68 -1.13 -9.52
C VAL A 141 6.14 -0.75 -9.64
N SER A 142 6.69 -0.14 -8.60
CA SER A 142 8.13 0.02 -8.46
C SER A 142 8.73 -1.35 -8.16
N THR A 143 9.64 -1.79 -9.00
CA THR A 143 10.11 -3.17 -9.00
C THR A 143 11.07 -3.44 -7.84
N VAL A 144 11.26 -4.71 -7.50
CA VAL A 144 12.20 -5.13 -6.44
C VAL A 144 12.80 -6.49 -6.78
N ARG A 145 14.03 -6.74 -6.34
CA ARG A 145 14.66 -8.05 -6.51
C ARG A 145 14.01 -9.06 -5.56
N SER A 146 13.80 -10.30 -6.03
CA SER A 146 13.21 -11.36 -5.19
C SER A 146 14.06 -11.70 -3.96
N MET A 147 13.42 -11.94 -2.81
CA MET A 147 14.09 -12.42 -1.59
C MET A 147 14.74 -13.81 -1.78
N HIS A 148 14.11 -14.68 -2.59
CA HIS A 148 14.55 -16.05 -2.82
C HIS A 148 15.97 -16.17 -3.42
N TYR A 149 16.46 -15.10 -4.05
CA TYR A 149 17.81 -15.05 -4.61
C TYR A 149 18.82 -14.36 -3.70
N GLU A 150 18.44 -13.86 -2.53
CA GLU A 150 19.35 -13.11 -1.64
C GLU A 150 20.60 -13.92 -1.30
N ARG A 151 20.43 -15.19 -0.93
CA ARG A 151 21.56 -16.07 -0.58
C ARG A 151 22.41 -16.52 -1.79
N LEU A 152 21.94 -16.27 -3.01
CA LEU A 152 22.66 -16.57 -4.25
C LEU A 152 23.49 -15.38 -4.74
N ARG A 153 23.29 -14.18 -4.18
CA ARG A 153 24.01 -12.97 -4.59
C ARG A 153 25.42 -12.94 -4.02
N ILE A 154 26.36 -12.44 -4.82
CA ILE A 154 27.71 -12.08 -4.33
C ILE A 154 27.61 -10.94 -3.32
N ILE A 155 26.79 -9.93 -3.61
CA ILE A 155 26.51 -8.80 -2.73
C ILE A 155 25.03 -8.89 -2.34
N LEU A 156 24.80 -9.27 -1.07
CA LEU A 156 23.48 -9.29 -0.45
C LEU A 156 22.79 -7.93 -0.59
N GLU A 157 21.50 -7.90 -0.85
CA GLU A 157 20.73 -6.65 -0.84
C GLU A 157 20.82 -5.97 0.53
N SER A 158 20.74 -6.77 1.59
CA SER A 158 20.84 -6.32 2.98
C SER A 158 22.14 -5.58 3.32
N SER A 159 23.24 -5.84 2.61
CA SER A 159 24.54 -5.18 2.84
C SER A 159 24.79 -3.95 1.97
N LYS A 160 23.87 -3.61 1.07
CA LYS A 160 23.99 -2.44 0.19
C LYS A 160 23.67 -1.16 0.93
N THR A 161 24.11 -0.04 0.34
CA THR A 161 23.62 1.29 0.70
C THR A 161 22.12 1.42 0.40
N PRO A 162 21.45 2.43 0.98
CA PRO A 162 20.05 2.69 0.73
C PRO A 162 19.72 2.73 -0.75
N PHE A 163 18.55 2.19 -1.09
CA PHE A 163 18.05 2.20 -2.46
C PHE A 163 17.90 3.64 -2.97
N THR A 164 18.39 3.89 -4.18
CA THR A 164 18.36 5.22 -4.80
C THR A 164 17.39 5.27 -5.99
N TRP A 165 16.99 6.46 -6.41
CA TRP A 165 16.16 6.62 -7.61
C TRP A 165 16.82 6.09 -8.90
N HIS A 166 18.14 5.94 -8.93
CA HIS A 166 18.85 5.28 -10.04
C HIS A 166 18.60 3.76 -10.10
N GLU A 167 18.06 3.16 -9.03
CA GLU A 167 17.61 1.76 -9.04
C GLU A 167 16.12 1.66 -9.33
N ALA A 168 15.36 2.77 -9.34
CA ALA A 168 13.91 2.74 -9.52
C ALA A 168 13.49 2.47 -10.97
N PHE A 169 13.05 1.24 -11.21
CA PHE A 169 12.26 0.87 -12.38
C PHE A 169 10.79 0.74 -12.01
N VAL A 170 9.89 1.05 -12.95
CA VAL A 170 8.46 0.81 -12.81
C VAL A 170 7.99 -0.17 -13.88
N ASP A 171 7.31 -1.23 -13.46
CA ASP A 171 6.60 -2.17 -14.32
C ASP A 171 5.13 -1.73 -14.47
N VAL A 172 4.66 -1.64 -15.71
CA VAL A 172 3.27 -1.31 -16.06
C VAL A 172 2.56 -2.47 -16.75
N GLY A 173 3.13 -3.68 -16.68
CA GLY A 173 2.59 -4.90 -17.25
C GLY A 173 2.77 -5.04 -18.75
N GLU A 174 3.71 -4.29 -19.35
CA GLU A 174 4.01 -4.32 -20.78
C GLU A 174 5.42 -4.85 -21.03
N SER A 175 5.62 -5.47 -22.19
CA SER A 175 6.91 -6.06 -22.60
C SER A 175 7.59 -5.26 -23.71
N SER A 176 7.12 -4.05 -24.00
CA SER A 176 7.74 -3.19 -25.00
C SER A 176 7.39 -1.71 -24.82
N GLU A 177 8.27 -0.83 -25.32
CA GLU A 177 7.99 0.61 -25.43
C GLU A 177 6.67 0.88 -26.17
N LYS A 178 6.37 0.11 -27.22
CA LYS A 178 5.11 0.23 -27.98
C LYS A 178 3.88 -0.08 -27.11
N GLY A 179 3.96 -1.10 -26.24
CA GLY A 179 2.89 -1.43 -25.29
C GLY A 179 2.68 -0.31 -24.27
N VAL A 180 3.76 0.28 -23.76
CA VAL A 180 3.71 1.45 -22.88
C VAL A 180 3.02 2.63 -23.57
N ALA A 181 3.40 2.94 -24.82
CA ALA A 181 2.80 4.03 -25.58
C ALA A 181 1.28 3.84 -25.80
N GLN A 182 0.81 2.60 -25.97
CA GLN A 182 -0.62 2.29 -26.09
C GLN A 182 -1.41 2.59 -24.81
N LYS A 183 -0.76 2.59 -23.64
CA LYS A 183 -1.34 3.06 -22.38
C LYS A 183 -1.41 4.60 -22.28
N ASN A 184 -0.84 5.34 -23.24
CA ASN A 184 -0.73 6.80 -23.24
C ASN A 184 0.22 7.36 -22.17
N ILE A 185 1.18 6.53 -21.74
CA ILE A 185 2.26 6.94 -20.87
C ILE A 185 3.31 7.66 -21.72
N LYS A 186 3.76 8.84 -21.27
CA LYS A 186 4.73 9.70 -21.96
C LYS A 186 5.90 10.06 -21.04
N LEU A 187 7.03 10.45 -21.64
CA LEU A 187 8.11 11.10 -20.91
C LEU A 187 7.56 12.31 -20.15
N LEU A 188 8.08 12.52 -18.94
CA LEU A 188 7.69 13.59 -18.02
C LEU A 188 6.27 13.52 -17.44
N ASP A 189 5.53 12.42 -17.64
CA ASP A 189 4.34 12.16 -16.83
C ASP A 189 4.76 12.00 -15.36
N PRO A 190 4.03 12.64 -14.41
CA PRO A 190 4.34 12.56 -13.00
C PRO A 190 4.01 11.18 -12.43
N VAL A 191 4.83 10.76 -11.47
CA VAL A 191 4.70 9.49 -10.75
C VAL A 191 4.76 9.75 -9.24
N THR A 192 3.82 9.18 -8.50
CA THR A 192 3.81 9.16 -7.03
C THR A 192 3.66 7.73 -6.53
N LEU A 193 3.94 7.50 -5.25
CA LEU A 193 3.42 6.32 -4.56
C LEU A 193 1.90 6.25 -4.71
N ASN A 194 1.35 5.04 -4.76
CA ASN A 194 -0.07 4.85 -4.57
C ASN A 194 -0.41 5.13 -3.09
N LYS A 195 -1.05 6.28 -2.85
CA LYS A 195 -1.23 6.81 -1.50
C LYS A 195 -2.35 6.06 -0.81
N LYS A 196 -2.00 5.29 0.21
CA LYS A 196 -2.93 4.55 1.06
C LYS A 196 -3.05 5.30 2.38
N VAL A 197 -4.17 5.99 2.59
CA VAL A 197 -4.40 6.79 3.80
C VAL A 197 -4.70 5.86 4.99
N SER A 198 -3.95 6.01 6.07
CA SER A 198 -4.22 5.35 7.35
C SER A 198 -4.87 6.33 8.32
N ILE A 199 -6.08 6.01 8.79
CA ILE A 199 -6.75 6.74 9.89
C ILE A 199 -6.56 5.92 11.16
N ILE A 200 -5.91 6.50 12.17
CA ILE A 200 -5.57 5.82 13.42
C ILE A 200 -6.41 6.43 14.53
N ASN A 201 -7.21 5.59 15.20
CA ASN A 201 -8.12 5.95 16.30
C ASN A 201 -9.03 7.16 16.04
N ASN A 202 -9.33 7.46 14.77
CA ASN A 202 -10.07 8.65 14.31
C ASN A 202 -9.49 10.00 14.79
N THR A 203 -8.27 10.02 15.32
CA THR A 203 -7.61 11.22 15.85
C THR A 203 -6.36 11.58 15.06
N MET A 204 -5.81 10.65 14.29
CA MET A 204 -4.60 10.83 13.50
C MET A 204 -4.81 10.33 12.07
N MET A 205 -4.10 10.96 11.13
CA MET A 205 -4.07 10.54 9.74
C MET A 205 -2.64 10.48 9.24
N ALA A 206 -2.29 9.40 8.54
CA ALA A 206 -0.99 9.20 7.92
C ALA A 206 -1.12 8.96 6.41
N ALA A 207 -0.33 9.68 5.63
CA ALA A 207 -0.20 9.56 4.19
C ALA A 207 1.04 10.33 3.70
N PRO A 208 1.49 10.16 2.44
CA PRO A 208 2.55 10.98 1.90
C PRO A 208 2.17 12.47 1.89
N ALA A 209 3.07 13.33 2.38
CA ALA A 209 2.90 14.80 2.45
C ALA A 209 1.68 15.27 3.27
N MET A 210 1.23 14.48 4.25
CA MET A 210 0.03 14.75 5.04
C MET A 210 0.01 16.13 5.71
N LYS A 211 1.15 16.67 6.14
CA LYS A 211 1.23 18.03 6.72
C LYS A 211 0.77 19.10 5.72
N THR A 212 1.31 19.03 4.50
CA THR A 212 0.97 19.97 3.42
C THR A 212 -0.48 19.81 2.98
N LYS A 213 -0.93 18.57 2.80
CA LYS A 213 -2.32 18.27 2.44
C LYS A 213 -3.31 18.79 3.47
N SER A 214 -2.98 18.64 4.75
CA SER A 214 -3.80 19.12 5.86
C SER A 214 -3.90 20.64 5.90
N ALA A 215 -2.79 21.34 5.69
CA ALA A 215 -2.78 22.80 5.63
C ALA A 215 -3.65 23.37 4.51
N ALA A 216 -3.64 22.75 3.33
CA ALA A 216 -4.48 23.18 2.21
C ALA A 216 -5.99 23.03 2.52
N ILE A 217 -6.38 21.95 3.23
CA ILE A 217 -7.76 21.71 3.66
C ILE A 217 -8.17 22.63 4.81
N ALA A 218 -7.31 22.84 5.80
CA ALA A 218 -7.53 23.83 6.86
C ALA A 218 -7.78 25.23 6.26
N LEU A 219 -6.99 25.62 5.26
CA LEU A 219 -7.16 26.91 4.58
C LEU A 219 -8.48 26.98 3.81
N ALA A 220 -8.96 25.86 3.23
CA ALA A 220 -10.24 25.80 2.54
C ALA A 220 -11.41 25.96 3.50
N ALA A 221 -11.33 25.36 4.70
CA ALA A 221 -12.32 25.55 5.76
C ALA A 221 -12.39 27.03 6.21
N VAL A 222 -11.24 27.69 6.36
CA VAL A 222 -11.18 29.13 6.66
C VAL A 222 -11.80 29.95 5.54
N ALA A 223 -11.46 29.68 4.27
CA ALA A 223 -12.01 30.40 3.13
C ALA A 223 -13.54 30.24 3.01
N ASN A 224 -14.07 29.06 3.32
CA ASN A 224 -15.51 28.79 3.25
C ASN A 224 -16.30 29.48 4.39
N SER A 225 -15.68 29.69 5.55
CA SER A 225 -16.34 30.19 6.76
C SER A 225 -16.41 31.71 6.86
N ILE A 226 -15.57 32.45 6.13
CA ILE A 226 -15.50 33.92 6.20
C ILE A 226 -16.34 34.61 5.12
N ARG A 227 -16.83 35.81 5.44
CA ARG A 227 -17.44 36.76 4.50
C ARG A 227 -16.85 38.16 4.73
N GLU A 228 -17.08 39.08 3.80
CA GLU A 228 -16.56 40.46 3.88
C GLU A 228 -16.92 41.18 5.19
N LYS A 229 -18.15 40.98 5.70
CA LYS A 229 -18.59 41.57 6.98
C LYS A 229 -17.82 41.06 8.21
N ASP A 230 -17.13 39.93 8.08
CA ASP A 230 -16.46 39.22 9.18
C ASP A 230 -14.98 39.61 9.29
N ILE A 231 -14.45 40.37 8.33
CA ILE A 231 -13.01 40.69 8.27
C ILE A 231 -12.77 42.20 8.32
N LYS A 232 -11.58 42.59 8.80
CA LYS A 232 -11.13 43.99 8.83
C LYS A 232 -10.05 44.20 7.76
N GLY A 233 -10.29 45.10 6.82
CA GLY A 233 -9.36 45.38 5.73
C GLY A 233 -9.51 44.39 4.57
N THR A 234 -8.39 44.00 3.97
CA THR A 234 -8.35 43.09 2.83
C THR A 234 -7.68 41.77 3.24
N VAL A 235 -8.29 40.64 2.94
CA VAL A 235 -7.68 39.32 3.12
C VAL A 235 -7.53 38.66 1.76
N VAL A 236 -6.31 38.23 1.45
CA VAL A 236 -6.00 37.39 0.30
C VAL A 236 -5.68 35.99 0.82
N ILE A 237 -6.43 35.00 0.37
CA ILE A 237 -6.15 33.58 0.61
C ILE A 237 -5.57 33.01 -0.67
N ALA A 238 -4.43 32.32 -0.57
CA ALA A 238 -3.76 31.72 -1.70
C ALA A 238 -3.42 30.25 -1.47
N TRP A 239 -3.66 29.42 -2.48
CA TRP A 239 -3.05 28.11 -2.58
C TRP A 239 -1.97 28.14 -3.66
N THR A 240 -0.73 27.94 -3.25
CA THR A 240 0.42 28.22 -4.11
C THR A 240 0.97 26.98 -4.81
N THR A 241 1.42 27.14 -6.05
CA THR A 241 2.07 26.11 -6.87
C THR A 241 3.60 26.29 -6.90
N LEU A 242 4.33 25.29 -7.39
CA LEU A 242 5.79 25.36 -7.65
C LEU A 242 6.66 25.70 -6.42
N GLU A 243 6.17 25.44 -5.22
CA GLU A 243 6.93 25.72 -3.99
C GLU A 243 8.20 24.89 -3.95
N LEU A 244 8.11 23.60 -4.29
CA LEU A 244 9.21 22.65 -4.23
C LEU A 244 10.18 22.77 -5.41
N ILE A 245 9.87 23.52 -6.48
CA ILE A 245 10.84 23.76 -7.55
C ILE A 245 11.61 25.05 -7.32
N ASN A 246 10.88 26.15 -7.13
CA ASN A 246 11.50 27.48 -7.17
C ASN A 246 10.78 28.55 -6.33
N GLY A 247 9.72 28.19 -5.60
CA GLY A 247 8.94 29.13 -4.77
C GLY A 247 8.11 30.15 -5.57
N LYS A 248 8.01 30.01 -6.91
CA LYS A 248 7.48 31.08 -7.76
C LYS A 248 5.97 31.28 -7.66
N GLY A 249 5.20 30.29 -7.21
CA GLY A 249 3.77 30.49 -6.95
C GLY A 249 3.54 31.58 -5.90
N LEU A 250 4.25 31.51 -4.77
CA LEU A 250 4.16 32.51 -3.71
C LEU A 250 4.68 33.88 -4.16
N GLU A 251 5.83 33.95 -4.83
CA GLU A 251 6.34 35.22 -5.38
C GLU A 251 5.35 35.89 -6.33
N ALA A 252 4.68 35.12 -7.19
CA ALA A 252 3.69 35.64 -8.11
C ALA A 252 2.49 36.27 -7.38
N VAL A 253 1.99 35.61 -6.32
CA VAL A 253 0.92 36.15 -5.48
C VAL A 253 1.37 37.45 -4.79
N ILE A 254 2.58 37.48 -4.23
CA ILE A 254 3.13 38.69 -3.58
C ILE A 254 3.23 39.86 -4.56
N ASN A 255 3.78 39.63 -5.75
CA ASN A 255 3.99 40.68 -6.75
C ASN A 255 2.69 41.22 -7.36
N THR A 256 1.68 40.37 -7.53
CA THR A 256 0.44 40.75 -8.26
C THR A 256 -0.69 41.18 -7.33
N HIS A 257 -0.70 40.70 -6.10
CA HIS A 257 -1.73 41.02 -5.11
C HIS A 257 -1.21 41.81 -3.91
N GLY A 258 0.09 42.12 -3.82
CA GLY A 258 0.66 42.98 -2.78
C GLY A 258 0.35 44.48 -2.96
N PRO A 259 1.06 45.36 -2.22
CA PRO A 259 1.86 45.01 -1.04
C PRO A 259 0.97 44.47 0.08
N PHE A 260 1.55 43.62 0.94
CA PHE A 260 0.88 43.03 2.11
C PHE A 260 1.46 43.63 3.39
N ASP A 261 0.59 43.93 4.35
CA ASP A 261 0.99 44.35 5.69
C ASP A 261 1.51 43.16 6.52
N GLU A 262 0.89 41.98 6.33
CA GLU A 262 1.20 40.72 7.02
C GLU A 262 1.05 39.53 6.06
N ILE A 263 1.95 38.56 6.12
CA ILE A 263 1.89 37.29 5.36
C ILE A 263 1.97 36.12 6.34
N HIS A 264 0.93 35.30 6.41
CA HIS A 264 0.90 34.06 7.19
C HIS A 264 1.04 32.87 6.23
N ARG A 265 2.16 32.17 6.31
CA ARG A 265 2.50 31.07 5.40
C ARG A 265 2.58 29.76 6.15
N PHE A 266 1.98 28.71 5.59
CA PHE A 266 2.27 27.35 5.99
C PHE A 266 3.69 26.96 5.55
N ASN A 267 4.54 26.57 6.50
CA ASN A 267 5.89 26.09 6.23
C ASN A 267 5.98 24.60 6.56
N ARG A 268 6.03 23.77 5.51
CA ARG A 268 6.13 22.30 5.63
C ARG A 268 7.45 21.82 6.23
N PHE A 269 8.51 22.64 6.21
CA PHE A 269 9.86 22.29 6.68
C PHE A 269 10.06 22.54 8.18
N LEU A 270 9.04 23.05 8.88
CA LEU A 270 9.06 23.08 10.33
C LEU A 270 8.79 21.67 10.83
N GLU A 271 9.86 20.94 11.18
CA GLU A 271 9.79 19.54 11.59
C GLU A 271 9.61 19.38 13.11
N SER A 272 9.01 18.27 13.49
CA SER A 272 8.97 17.72 14.85
C SER A 272 9.09 16.20 14.79
N ASP A 273 9.49 15.57 15.90
CA ASP A 273 9.45 14.11 16.06
C ASP A 273 8.40 13.71 17.12
N ASN A 274 7.30 14.47 17.22
CA ASN A 274 6.20 14.16 18.12
C ASN A 274 4.85 14.55 17.52
N LEU A 275 3.83 13.76 17.87
CA LEU A 275 2.46 14.22 17.79
C LEU A 275 2.15 14.96 19.07
N ALA A 276 1.58 16.15 18.94
CA ALA A 276 1.15 16.95 20.07
C ALA A 276 -0.18 17.59 19.71
N ALA A 277 -1.27 16.99 20.22
CA ALA A 277 -2.62 17.42 19.92
C ALA A 277 -2.91 18.84 20.44
N ASN A 278 -3.57 19.64 19.60
CA ASN A 278 -3.87 21.05 19.78
C ASN A 278 -2.63 21.94 19.85
N THR A 279 -1.61 21.62 19.04
CA THR A 279 -0.37 22.41 18.99
C THR A 279 0.03 22.73 17.55
N LEU A 280 0.72 23.87 17.36
CA LEU A 280 1.29 24.29 16.08
C LEU A 280 2.80 24.52 16.23
N LEU A 281 3.54 24.55 15.12
CA LEU A 281 4.97 24.81 15.10
C LEU A 281 5.28 26.22 14.58
N THR A 282 6.24 26.89 15.21
CA THR A 282 6.86 28.11 14.67
C THR A 282 8.28 28.25 15.22
N ASN A 283 9.26 28.66 14.40
CA ASN A 283 10.67 28.78 14.80
C ASN A 283 11.24 27.56 15.57
N GLY A 284 10.83 26.35 15.18
CA GLY A 284 11.26 25.11 15.86
C GLY A 284 10.70 24.91 17.27
N ARG A 285 9.56 25.55 17.61
CA ARG A 285 8.89 25.39 18.92
C ARG A 285 7.39 25.13 18.73
N SER A 286 6.87 24.18 19.49
CA SER A 286 5.43 23.92 19.61
C SER A 286 4.75 24.97 20.51
N PHE A 287 3.51 25.35 20.21
CA PHE A 287 2.74 26.26 21.05
C PHE A 287 1.25 25.91 21.13
N ASN A 288 0.67 26.14 22.31
CA ASN A 288 -0.73 25.85 22.67
C ASN A 288 -1.32 27.12 23.31
N SER A 289 -1.77 28.12 22.54
CA SER A 289 -2.76 29.15 22.98
C SER A 289 -2.82 30.42 22.12
N ASP A 290 -3.98 31.06 22.27
CA ASP A 290 -4.64 32.16 21.55
C ASP A 290 -3.88 33.46 21.25
N VAL A 291 -2.68 33.70 21.79
CA VAL A 291 -1.89 34.91 21.49
C VAL A 291 -0.41 34.61 21.65
N ASN A 292 0.26 34.35 20.52
CA ASN A 292 1.62 34.81 20.29
C ASN A 292 1.85 34.74 18.78
N TYR A 293 1.63 35.89 18.11
CA TYR A 293 2.14 36.13 16.77
C TYR A 293 3.67 36.10 16.88
N ALA A 294 4.26 34.91 16.84
CA ALA A 294 5.69 34.76 17.03
C ALA A 294 6.38 35.68 16.02
N ASP A 295 7.18 36.62 16.52
CA ASP A 295 8.12 37.40 15.72
C ASP A 295 9.08 36.40 15.08
N VAL A 296 8.71 35.97 13.87
CA VAL A 296 9.45 35.02 13.06
C VAL A 296 10.04 35.84 11.94
N LYS A 297 11.36 35.87 11.85
CA LYS A 297 12.00 36.25 10.60
C LYS A 297 11.87 35.06 9.65
N PRO A 298 11.52 35.27 8.37
CA PRO A 298 11.32 34.18 7.43
C PRO A 298 12.56 33.28 7.37
N SER A 299 12.35 31.96 7.36
CA SER A 299 13.35 31.10 6.74
C SER A 299 13.33 31.41 5.24
N ILE A 300 14.48 31.78 4.66
CA ILE A 300 14.56 32.17 3.24
C ILE A 300 13.99 31.00 2.43
N PRO A 301 12.91 31.21 1.64
CA PRO A 301 12.30 30.14 0.88
C PRO A 301 13.20 29.87 -0.31
N PHE A 302 14.18 29.00 -0.10
CA PHE A 302 15.12 28.52 -1.11
C PHE A 302 16.05 29.62 -1.64
N GLY A 303 17.35 29.32 -1.73
CA GLY A 303 18.37 30.22 -2.26
C GLY A 303 18.23 30.44 -3.77
N ASN A 304 17.10 30.98 -4.23
CA ASN A 304 16.87 31.29 -5.63
C ASN A 304 17.50 32.64 -5.95
N ARG A 305 18.62 32.61 -6.70
CA ARG A 305 19.36 33.81 -7.13
C ARG A 305 18.52 34.78 -7.98
N ALA A 306 17.34 34.37 -8.44
CA ALA A 306 16.41 35.16 -9.23
C ALA A 306 15.08 35.45 -8.52
N SER A 307 15.03 35.49 -7.18
CA SER A 307 13.85 36.02 -6.47
C SER A 307 13.58 37.47 -6.88
N THR A 308 12.32 37.79 -7.11
CA THR A 308 11.86 39.17 -7.38
C THR A 308 11.29 39.86 -6.15
N VAL A 309 11.17 39.12 -5.05
CA VAL A 309 10.63 39.58 -3.77
C VAL A 309 11.75 39.66 -2.75
N ASN A 310 11.88 40.80 -2.06
CA ASN A 310 12.74 40.93 -0.90
C ASN A 310 11.97 40.51 0.37
N PHE A 311 12.13 39.26 0.79
CA PHE A 311 11.43 38.72 1.96
C PHE A 311 11.87 39.37 3.29
N ASP A 312 13.05 39.99 3.36
CA ASP A 312 13.54 40.67 4.56
C ASP A 312 12.76 41.97 4.86
N GLU A 313 12.08 42.53 3.87
CA GLU A 313 11.26 43.74 3.99
C GLU A 313 9.78 43.42 4.29
N LEU A 314 9.41 42.14 4.37
CA LEU A 314 8.04 41.68 4.57
C LEU A 314 7.84 41.13 6.00
N ASN A 315 6.66 41.37 6.56
CA ASN A 315 6.24 40.73 7.81
C ASN A 315 5.69 39.34 7.50
N VAL A 316 6.55 38.32 7.54
CA VAL A 316 6.20 36.92 7.23
C VAL A 316 6.18 36.08 8.50
N TYR A 317 5.03 35.45 8.77
CA TYR A 317 4.81 34.51 9.87
C TYR A 317 4.73 33.09 9.32
N GLU A 318 5.63 32.21 9.75
CA GLU A 318 5.66 30.81 9.33
C GLU A 318 5.03 29.90 10.39
N ILE A 319 4.08 29.07 9.96
CA ILE A 319 3.32 28.13 10.79
C ILE A 319 3.44 26.72 10.21
N GLY A 320 3.73 25.73 11.04
CA GLY A 320 3.77 24.32 10.68
C GLY A 320 2.85 23.48 11.55
N LEU A 321 2.65 22.22 11.15
CA LEU A 321 1.99 21.21 11.98
C LEU A 321 3.05 20.31 12.64
N PRO A 322 2.87 19.93 13.92
CA PRO A 322 3.57 18.78 14.48
C PRO A 322 3.26 17.52 13.68
N GLY A 323 4.16 16.57 13.71
CA GLY A 323 4.04 15.33 12.97
C GLY A 323 5.02 14.25 13.41
N LEU A 324 4.71 13.03 12.98
CA LEU A 324 5.61 11.88 13.06
C LEU A 324 5.96 11.43 11.65
N TYR A 325 7.14 10.80 11.54
CA TYR A 325 7.59 10.14 10.32
C TYR A 325 7.62 11.07 9.09
N GLU A 326 8.04 12.32 9.30
CA GLU A 326 8.12 13.34 8.25
C GLU A 326 9.01 12.86 7.09
N HIS A 327 8.64 13.21 5.85
CA HIS A 327 9.29 12.75 4.61
C HIS A 327 9.25 11.23 4.38
N THR A 328 8.28 10.54 4.96
CA THR A 328 8.00 9.13 4.67
C THR A 328 6.60 8.95 4.08
N PRO A 329 6.27 7.78 3.51
CA PRO A 329 4.92 7.53 3.01
C PRO A 329 3.83 7.54 4.09
N VAL A 330 4.21 7.47 5.36
CA VAL A 330 3.31 7.49 6.52
C VAL A 330 3.53 8.74 7.38
N GLU A 331 3.93 9.87 6.76
CA GLU A 331 3.92 11.17 7.45
C GLU A 331 2.55 11.38 8.11
N MET A 332 2.57 11.67 9.40
CA MET A 332 1.38 11.62 10.25
C MET A 332 1.14 12.94 10.95
N VAL A 333 -0.13 13.34 11.03
CA VAL A 333 -0.59 14.51 11.79
C VAL A 333 -1.77 14.13 12.69
N ALA A 334 -1.95 14.87 13.78
CA ALA A 334 -3.19 14.80 14.55
C ALA A 334 -4.27 15.67 13.87
N ILE A 335 -5.48 15.15 13.75
CA ILE A 335 -6.62 15.86 13.13
C ILE A 335 -6.95 17.14 13.92
N SER A 336 -6.81 17.10 15.25
CA SER A 336 -7.01 18.27 16.10
C SER A 336 -6.01 19.39 15.84
N ASP A 337 -4.78 19.09 15.39
CA ASP A 337 -3.80 20.13 15.01
C ASP A 337 -4.20 20.82 13.71
N VAL A 338 -4.82 20.08 12.78
CA VAL A 338 -5.37 20.63 11.53
C VAL A 338 -6.51 21.61 11.83
N GLU A 339 -7.41 21.24 12.75
CA GLU A 339 -8.47 22.13 13.22
C GLU A 339 -7.90 23.34 13.96
N HIS A 340 -6.86 23.14 14.77
CA HIS A 340 -6.18 24.22 15.47
C HIS A 340 -5.52 25.20 14.49
N LEU A 341 -4.96 24.71 13.37
CA LEU A 341 -4.42 25.54 12.29
C LEU A 341 -5.52 26.38 11.62
N ALA A 342 -6.69 25.78 11.35
CA ALA A 342 -7.84 26.49 10.81
C ALA A 342 -8.34 27.58 11.79
N ASP A 343 -8.48 27.25 13.08
CA ASP A 343 -8.86 28.18 14.14
C ASP A 343 -7.85 29.34 14.26
N TYR A 344 -6.55 29.07 14.14
CA TYR A 344 -5.51 30.10 14.14
C TYR A 344 -5.69 31.07 12.96
N TRP A 345 -5.81 30.56 11.74
CA TRP A 345 -5.97 31.42 10.56
C TRP A 345 -7.30 32.17 10.55
N LEU A 346 -8.38 31.58 11.06
CA LEU A 346 -9.67 32.27 11.22
C LEU A 346 -9.55 33.49 12.16
N ARG A 347 -8.77 33.38 13.24
CA ARG A 347 -8.51 34.51 14.15
C ARG A 347 -7.65 35.58 13.51
N VAL A 348 -6.63 35.18 12.73
CA VAL A 348 -5.75 36.11 11.98
C VAL A 348 -6.55 37.04 11.07
N VAL A 349 -7.61 36.52 10.42
CA VAL A 349 -8.49 37.29 9.52
C VAL A 349 -9.61 38.04 10.24
N GLY A 350 -9.77 37.85 11.56
CA GLY A 350 -10.79 38.51 12.38
C GLY A 350 -12.15 37.80 12.42
N GLY A 351 -12.25 36.58 11.87
CA GLY A 351 -13.47 35.78 11.88
C GLY A 351 -13.88 35.31 13.28
N LYS A 352 -15.19 35.15 13.50
CA LYS A 352 -15.77 34.79 14.82
C LYS A 352 -16.47 33.43 14.87
N ASN A 353 -16.63 32.74 13.73
CA ASN A 353 -17.44 31.52 13.62
C ASN A 353 -16.59 30.26 13.44
N LYS A 354 -16.71 29.30 14.36
CA LYS A 354 -16.00 27.99 14.35
C LYS A 354 -16.58 26.92 13.40
N SER A 355 -17.41 27.27 12.43
CA SER A 355 -17.94 26.25 11.51
C SER A 355 -16.87 25.94 10.46
N ASN A 356 -16.14 24.84 10.67
CA ASN A 356 -15.22 24.24 9.69
C ASN A 356 -15.98 23.40 8.65
N ASP A 357 -17.26 23.67 8.43
CA ASP A 357 -18.09 22.88 7.54
C ASP A 357 -17.68 23.18 6.10
N LEU A 358 -17.15 22.17 5.42
CA LEU A 358 -16.92 22.19 3.99
C LEU A 358 -18.13 21.55 3.28
N PRO A 359 -18.42 21.92 2.02
CA PRO A 359 -19.42 21.22 1.23
C PRO A 359 -19.11 19.74 1.19
N ALA A 360 -20.11 18.88 1.30
CA ALA A 360 -19.91 17.43 1.27
C ALA A 360 -19.06 17.02 0.05
N VAL A 361 -18.12 16.09 0.26
CA VAL A 361 -17.30 15.53 -0.81
C VAL A 361 -18.24 14.98 -1.87
N LYS A 362 -18.28 15.61 -3.04
CA LYS A 362 -18.92 15.02 -4.23
C LYS A 362 -18.03 13.85 -4.62
N THR A 363 -18.44 12.65 -4.25
CA THR A 363 -17.72 11.39 -4.46
C THR A 363 -17.65 11.05 -5.94
N GLU A 364 -16.75 11.71 -6.65
CA GLU A 364 -16.05 11.15 -7.79
C GLU A 364 -14.57 11.47 -7.59
N ILE A 365 -13.95 10.79 -6.62
CA ILE A 365 -12.50 10.55 -6.73
C ILE A 365 -12.37 9.80 -8.06
N PRO A 366 -11.60 10.29 -9.04
CA PRO A 366 -11.33 9.51 -10.23
C PRO A 366 -10.60 8.25 -9.78
N GLY A 367 -11.37 7.19 -9.50
CA GLY A 367 -10.82 5.89 -9.29
C GLY A 367 -9.99 5.60 -10.52
N ALA A 368 -8.72 5.25 -10.32
CA ALA A 368 -7.96 4.60 -11.38
C ALA A 368 -8.90 3.59 -12.02
N THR A 369 -9.19 3.75 -13.31
CA THR A 369 -10.17 2.90 -13.99
C THR A 369 -9.58 1.50 -14.05
N TYR A 370 -9.79 0.73 -12.98
CA TYR A 370 -9.44 -0.67 -12.93
C TYR A 370 -10.35 -1.34 -13.95
N ARG A 371 -9.79 -1.78 -15.07
CA ARG A 371 -10.53 -2.64 -15.99
C ARG A 371 -11.02 -3.84 -15.18
N THR A 372 -12.32 -4.06 -15.15
CA THR A 372 -12.94 -5.17 -14.41
C THR A 372 -12.26 -6.48 -14.78
N PHE A 373 -11.99 -7.30 -13.77
CA PHE A 373 -11.50 -8.67 -13.93
C PHE A 373 -12.58 -9.52 -14.62
N ASN A 374 -12.19 -10.52 -15.41
CA ASN A 374 -13.13 -11.53 -15.91
C ASN A 374 -13.38 -12.56 -14.78
N ASP A 375 -14.36 -13.45 -14.95
CA ASP A 375 -14.76 -14.40 -13.89
C ASP A 375 -13.61 -15.30 -13.42
N GLU A 376 -12.70 -15.69 -14.32
CA GLU A 376 -11.52 -16.51 -14.01
C GLU A 376 -10.50 -15.75 -13.14
N HIS A 377 -10.31 -14.46 -13.39
CA HIS A 377 -9.44 -13.60 -12.60
C HIS A 377 -10.03 -13.28 -11.21
N ASN A 378 -11.35 -13.42 -11.03
CA ASN A 378 -12.00 -13.13 -9.75
C ASN A 378 -11.56 -14.12 -8.66
N VAL A 379 -11.39 -15.41 -8.98
CA VAL A 379 -10.96 -16.45 -8.01
C VAL A 379 -9.64 -16.06 -7.35
N VAL A 380 -8.64 -15.65 -8.14
CA VAL A 380 -7.34 -15.18 -7.62
C VAL A 380 -7.53 -13.93 -6.77
N SER A 381 -8.32 -12.96 -7.26
CA SER A 381 -8.55 -11.70 -6.55
C SER A 381 -9.20 -11.89 -5.18
N GLU A 382 -10.13 -12.83 -5.07
CA GLU A 382 -10.87 -13.13 -3.84
C GLU A 382 -9.97 -13.84 -2.82
N LEU A 383 -9.14 -14.78 -3.27
CA LEU A 383 -8.11 -15.41 -2.43
C LEU A 383 -7.03 -14.43 -1.97
N VAL A 384 -6.57 -13.55 -2.86
CA VAL A 384 -5.63 -12.46 -2.51
C VAL A 384 -6.25 -11.52 -1.48
N ALA A 385 -7.56 -11.26 -1.53
CA ALA A 385 -8.23 -10.38 -0.58
C ALA A 385 -8.38 -10.99 0.83
N ARG A 386 -8.13 -12.29 1.02
CA ARG A 386 -8.10 -12.93 2.34
C ARG A 386 -6.70 -12.89 2.93
N TYR A 387 -6.61 -12.61 4.23
CA TYR A 387 -5.36 -12.62 4.96
C TYR A 387 -5.18 -13.99 5.61
N GLY A 388 -3.97 -14.55 5.53
CA GLY A 388 -3.66 -15.84 6.10
C GLY A 388 -2.16 -16.01 6.27
N VAL A 389 -1.54 -15.26 7.18
CA VAL A 389 -0.13 -15.46 7.52
C VAL A 389 0.06 -16.88 8.05
N SER A 390 1.22 -17.52 7.84
CA SER A 390 1.46 -18.88 8.33
C SER A 390 1.02 -19.06 9.78
N SER A 391 0.25 -20.12 10.05
CA SER A 391 -0.50 -20.43 11.29
C SER A 391 -1.81 -19.65 11.56
N ASP A 392 -2.28 -18.84 10.61
CA ASP A 392 -3.54 -18.07 10.68
C ASP A 392 -4.34 -18.15 9.35
N GLU A 393 -4.29 -19.28 8.65
CA GLU A 393 -4.84 -19.48 7.30
C GLU A 393 -6.37 -19.60 7.25
N GLY A 394 -7.08 -19.37 8.37
CA GLY A 394 -8.50 -19.67 8.52
C GLY A 394 -9.41 -19.02 7.48
N GLN A 395 -9.20 -17.73 7.20
CA GLN A 395 -10.02 -17.00 6.21
C GLN A 395 -9.82 -17.51 4.79
N VAL A 396 -8.59 -17.95 4.45
CA VAL A 396 -8.27 -18.51 3.13
C VAL A 396 -8.91 -19.89 3.00
N ARG A 397 -8.75 -20.73 4.02
CA ARG A 397 -9.37 -22.06 4.09
C ARG A 397 -10.88 -22.01 3.95
N GLU A 398 -11.54 -21.15 4.73
CA GLU A 398 -12.99 -20.98 4.67
C GLU A 398 -13.45 -20.55 3.28
N HIS A 399 -12.74 -19.61 2.66
CA HIS A 399 -13.07 -19.18 1.31
C HIS A 399 -12.90 -20.33 0.30
N ILE A 400 -11.79 -21.07 0.31
CA ILE A 400 -11.59 -22.23 -0.57
C ILE A 400 -12.74 -23.23 -0.43
N LEU A 401 -13.12 -23.59 0.80
CA LEU A 401 -14.22 -24.54 1.07
C LEU A 401 -15.55 -24.07 0.46
N THR A 402 -15.83 -22.77 0.44
CA THR A 402 -17.05 -22.22 -0.20
C THR A 402 -17.03 -22.24 -1.72
N GLN A 403 -15.86 -22.37 -2.33
CA GLN A 403 -15.68 -22.41 -3.79
C GLN A 403 -15.66 -23.84 -4.35
N LEU A 404 -15.65 -24.86 -3.49
CA LEU A 404 -15.64 -26.26 -3.93
C LEU A 404 -16.99 -26.65 -4.57
N PRO A 405 -16.98 -27.48 -5.62
CA PRO A 405 -18.21 -27.91 -6.29
C PRO A 405 -19.06 -28.81 -5.39
N ASP A 406 -20.37 -28.89 -5.65
CA ASP A 406 -21.34 -29.63 -4.82
C ASP A 406 -21.00 -31.12 -4.59
N TRP A 407 -20.28 -31.74 -5.53
CA TRP A 407 -19.87 -33.15 -5.40
C TRP A 407 -18.69 -33.34 -4.44
N ALA A 408 -17.93 -32.28 -4.16
CA ALA A 408 -16.72 -32.33 -3.36
C ALA A 408 -17.02 -32.67 -1.90
N LYS A 409 -16.18 -33.54 -1.32
CA LYS A 409 -16.25 -33.96 0.08
C LYS A 409 -14.90 -33.72 0.74
N PRO A 410 -14.53 -32.45 0.98
CA PRO A 410 -13.26 -32.14 1.60
C PRO A 410 -13.25 -32.61 3.06
N ASP A 411 -12.07 -32.95 3.56
CA ASP A 411 -11.79 -32.99 4.99
C ASP A 411 -10.75 -31.93 5.36
N VAL A 412 -10.77 -31.50 6.62
CA VAL A 412 -9.76 -30.61 7.18
C VAL A 412 -9.02 -31.38 8.26
N ASP A 413 -7.72 -31.54 8.11
CA ASP A 413 -6.91 -32.29 9.08
C ASP A 413 -6.59 -31.47 10.33
N SER A 414 -5.85 -32.07 11.27
CA SER A 414 -5.52 -31.42 12.55
C SER A 414 -4.58 -30.21 12.42
N GLU A 415 -3.82 -30.10 11.33
CA GLU A 415 -2.97 -28.94 11.03
C GLU A 415 -3.72 -27.88 10.21
N GLY A 416 -4.97 -28.15 9.86
CA GLY A 416 -5.82 -27.24 9.12
C GLY A 416 -5.64 -27.29 7.61
N ASN A 417 -4.96 -28.32 7.07
CA ASN A 417 -4.90 -28.55 5.62
C ASN A 417 -6.30 -28.93 5.12
N ILE A 418 -6.68 -28.47 3.93
CA ILE A 418 -7.84 -29.03 3.22
C ILE A 418 -7.35 -30.21 2.39
N ARG A 419 -8.00 -31.36 2.48
CA ARG A 419 -7.79 -32.50 1.58
C ARG A 419 -9.07 -32.81 0.83
N LEU A 420 -8.96 -32.95 -0.48
CA LEU A 420 -10.07 -33.32 -1.35
C LEU A 420 -9.63 -34.49 -2.24
N SER A 421 -10.03 -35.70 -1.87
CA SER A 421 -9.81 -36.91 -2.66
C SER A 421 -11.02 -37.25 -3.52
N PHE A 422 -10.77 -37.57 -4.80
CA PHE A 422 -11.80 -37.91 -5.78
C PHE A 422 -11.24 -38.83 -6.88
N GLY A 423 -12.10 -39.26 -7.81
CA GLY A 423 -11.74 -40.29 -8.79
C GLY A 423 -11.76 -41.70 -8.20
N GLN A 424 -11.20 -42.66 -8.96
CA GLN A 424 -11.22 -44.09 -8.67
C GLN A 424 -10.06 -44.77 -9.40
N GLY A 425 -9.58 -45.92 -8.95
CA GLY A 425 -8.45 -46.62 -9.56
C GLY A 425 -7.27 -46.76 -8.60
N ASP A 426 -6.28 -47.54 -9.04
CA ASP A 426 -5.12 -47.90 -8.20
C ASP A 426 -4.04 -46.81 -8.21
N GLU A 427 -3.89 -46.09 -9.32
CA GLU A 427 -2.97 -44.95 -9.42
C GLU A 427 -3.49 -43.78 -8.58
N HIS A 428 -2.63 -43.22 -7.73
CA HIS A 428 -2.94 -42.10 -6.86
C HIS A 428 -1.99 -40.93 -7.08
N ILE A 429 -2.50 -39.82 -7.58
CA ILE A 429 -1.74 -38.59 -7.75
C ILE A 429 -2.21 -37.51 -6.76
N VAL A 430 -1.25 -36.73 -6.26
CA VAL A 430 -1.51 -35.65 -5.29
C VAL A 430 -1.09 -34.32 -5.89
N PHE A 431 -1.92 -33.29 -5.74
CA PHE A 431 -1.55 -31.90 -6.00
C PHE A 431 -1.56 -31.13 -4.70
N VAL A 432 -0.56 -30.27 -4.48
CA VAL A 432 -0.44 -29.49 -3.24
C VAL A 432 -0.19 -28.03 -3.57
N ALA A 433 -1.00 -27.13 -3.04
CA ALA A 433 -0.81 -25.68 -3.10
C ALA A 433 -0.94 -25.11 -1.68
N HIS A 434 -0.19 -24.08 -1.32
CA HIS A 434 -0.24 -23.56 0.06
C HIS A 434 -1.22 -22.40 0.22
N MET A 435 -1.85 -22.33 1.39
CA MET A 435 -2.82 -21.27 1.72
C MET A 435 -2.17 -20.06 2.37
N ASP A 436 -1.04 -20.26 3.04
CA ASP A 436 -0.42 -19.22 3.82
C ASP A 436 0.23 -18.13 2.96
N GLU A 437 0.73 -17.11 3.63
CA GLU A 437 1.50 -16.04 3.02
C GLU A 437 2.48 -15.50 4.05
N THR A 438 3.51 -14.81 3.58
CA THR A 438 4.42 -14.10 4.47
C THR A 438 3.74 -12.94 5.20
N GLY A 439 4.16 -12.71 6.46
CA GLY A 439 3.73 -11.55 7.25
C GLY A 439 4.43 -11.48 8.60
N TYR A 440 3.75 -10.91 9.59
CA TYR A 440 4.29 -10.76 10.94
C TYR A 440 3.33 -11.29 11.99
N ILE A 441 3.90 -11.59 13.17
CA ILE A 441 3.16 -11.77 14.42
C ILE A 441 3.60 -10.72 15.44
N VAL A 442 2.72 -10.35 16.36
CA VAL A 442 3.07 -9.51 17.51
C VAL A 442 3.91 -10.32 18.49
N ASP A 443 5.21 -10.07 18.56
CA ASP A 443 6.14 -10.77 19.47
C ASP A 443 6.15 -10.14 20.87
N SER A 444 6.05 -8.81 20.94
CA SER A 444 5.86 -8.11 22.22
C SER A 444 5.13 -6.78 22.03
N ILE A 445 4.72 -6.19 23.16
CA ILE A 445 4.09 -4.86 23.20
C ILE A 445 4.87 -4.03 24.20
N THR A 446 5.34 -2.86 23.77
CA THR A 446 6.08 -1.90 24.60
C THR A 446 5.16 -1.23 25.62
N ASP A 447 5.73 -0.59 26.64
CA ASP A 447 4.94 0.08 27.68
C ASP A 447 4.07 1.22 27.11
N ASP A 448 4.55 1.90 26.08
CA ASP A 448 3.85 2.93 25.29
C ASP A 448 2.97 2.36 24.16
N GLY A 449 2.65 1.06 24.19
CA GLY A 449 1.61 0.46 23.34
C GLY A 449 2.02 0.11 21.90
N LYS A 450 3.29 0.27 21.52
CA LYS A 450 3.80 -0.12 20.20
C LYS A 450 3.94 -1.64 20.10
N LEU A 451 3.67 -2.18 18.92
CA LEU A 451 3.76 -3.61 18.67
C LEU A 451 5.13 -3.93 18.07
N VAL A 452 5.91 -4.79 18.72
CA VAL A 452 7.18 -5.31 18.17
C VAL A 452 6.87 -6.60 17.43
N LEU A 453 7.40 -6.73 16.21
CA LEU A 453 7.00 -7.78 15.29
C LEU A 453 8.04 -8.89 15.17
N GLY A 454 7.56 -10.13 15.19
CA GLY A 454 8.29 -11.31 14.74
C GLY A 454 7.93 -11.64 13.30
N THR A 455 8.94 -11.90 12.47
CA THR A 455 8.75 -12.24 11.04
C THR A 455 8.22 -13.67 10.88
N LYS A 456 7.24 -13.87 9.98
CA LYS A 456 6.74 -15.18 9.53
C LYS A 456 6.96 -15.31 8.02
N GLY A 457 7.83 -16.24 7.63
CA GLY A 457 8.28 -16.41 6.24
C GLY A 457 9.49 -15.54 5.88
N GLY A 458 10.15 -15.85 4.78
CA GLY A 458 11.37 -15.14 4.36
C GLY A 458 11.06 -13.91 3.51
N MET A 459 11.34 -12.70 4.00
CA MET A 459 11.07 -11.47 3.24
C MET A 459 12.14 -10.39 3.43
N LEU A 460 12.22 -9.44 2.49
CA LEU A 460 13.02 -8.22 2.64
C LEU A 460 12.24 -7.26 3.56
N GLN A 461 12.53 -7.29 4.86
CA GLN A 461 11.74 -6.57 5.87
C GLN A 461 11.69 -5.04 5.68
N TRP A 462 12.71 -4.43 5.07
CA TRP A 462 12.70 -2.98 4.80
C TRP A 462 11.69 -2.57 3.73
N LEU A 463 11.10 -3.51 2.98
CA LEU A 463 9.97 -3.18 2.12
C LEU A 463 8.72 -2.83 2.94
N TRP A 464 8.72 -3.16 4.24
CA TRP A 464 7.59 -2.95 5.13
C TRP A 464 7.68 -1.69 5.99
N GLU A 465 8.87 -1.14 6.21
CA GLU A 465 9.02 0.10 6.96
C GLU A 465 8.38 1.30 6.26
N ALA A 466 7.78 2.18 7.06
CA ALA A 466 7.08 3.38 6.62
C ALA A 466 5.91 3.11 5.64
N GLN A 467 5.13 2.06 5.90
CA GLN A 467 3.96 1.67 5.13
C GLN A 467 2.73 1.46 6.03
N PRO A 468 1.50 1.52 5.50
CA PRO A 468 0.30 1.16 6.25
C PRO A 468 0.36 -0.28 6.78
N ALA A 469 -0.04 -0.45 8.03
CA ALA A 469 -0.17 -1.73 8.70
C ALA A 469 -1.65 -2.07 8.96
N LEU A 470 -1.94 -3.36 9.01
CA LEU A 470 -3.25 -3.92 9.32
C LEU A 470 -3.06 -5.01 10.37
N ILE A 471 -3.60 -4.78 11.56
CA ILE A 471 -3.52 -5.72 12.69
C ILE A 471 -4.77 -6.59 12.71
N HIS A 472 -4.61 -7.92 12.63
CA HIS A 472 -5.73 -8.85 12.54
C HIS A 472 -6.17 -9.28 13.94
N VAL A 473 -7.32 -8.75 14.36
CA VAL A 473 -8.01 -9.14 15.60
C VAL A 473 -9.37 -9.75 15.26
N SER A 474 -9.98 -10.46 16.20
CA SER A 474 -11.22 -11.22 15.97
C SER A 474 -12.45 -10.38 15.56
N ASN A 475 -12.43 -9.08 15.82
CA ASN A 475 -13.55 -8.19 15.51
C ASN A 475 -13.38 -7.56 14.12
N GLN A 476 -12.78 -6.38 14.07
CA GLN A 476 -12.41 -5.69 12.84
C GLN A 476 -10.92 -5.43 12.88
N PRO A 477 -10.21 -5.60 11.75
CA PRO A 477 -8.79 -5.28 11.70
C PRO A 477 -8.54 -3.84 12.14
N ILE A 478 -7.50 -3.65 12.95
CA ILE A 478 -7.12 -2.34 13.47
C ILE A 478 -6.10 -1.73 12.48
N PRO A 479 -6.32 -0.50 11.98
CA PRO A 479 -5.34 0.18 11.13
C PRO A 479 -4.15 0.68 11.96
N GLY A 480 -2.97 0.66 11.36
CA GLY A 480 -1.75 1.24 11.93
C GLY A 480 -0.76 1.64 10.85
N VAL A 481 0.47 1.91 11.28
CA VAL A 481 1.61 2.12 10.38
C VAL A 481 2.80 1.30 10.87
N PHE A 482 3.50 0.65 9.95
CA PHE A 482 4.84 0.13 10.20
C PHE A 482 5.77 1.33 10.34
N GLU A 483 6.39 1.48 11.51
CA GLU A 483 7.21 2.63 11.80
C GLU A 483 8.49 2.61 10.93
N PRO A 484 8.94 3.76 10.38
CA PRO A 484 10.31 3.86 9.90
C PRO A 484 11.29 3.59 11.04
N ARG A 485 12.44 2.98 10.72
CA ARG A 485 13.54 2.86 11.69
C ARG A 485 13.97 4.23 12.21
N LYS A 486 14.51 4.31 13.43
CA LYS A 486 14.87 5.58 14.09
C LYS A 486 15.83 6.46 13.28
N ASP A 487 16.74 5.86 12.54
CA ASP A 487 17.76 6.54 11.74
C ASP A 487 17.34 6.75 10.27
N TYR A 488 16.05 6.63 9.92
CA TYR A 488 15.59 6.69 8.51
C TYR A 488 16.06 7.92 7.70
N LYS A 489 16.28 9.06 8.36
CA LYS A 489 16.83 10.26 7.71
C LYS A 489 18.32 10.15 7.40
N THR A 490 19.07 9.38 8.18
CA THR A 490 20.55 9.30 8.14
C THR A 490 21.09 7.91 7.85
N ALA A 491 20.22 6.92 7.62
CA ALA A 491 20.61 5.53 7.47
C ALA A 491 21.63 5.35 6.34
N GLU A 492 22.67 4.56 6.59
CA GLU A 492 23.73 4.26 5.62
C GLU A 492 23.63 2.83 5.05
N ALA A 493 22.69 2.03 5.56
CA ALA A 493 22.47 0.65 5.17
C ALA A 493 21.01 0.40 4.74
N ARG A 494 20.84 -0.46 3.74
CA ARG A 494 19.52 -0.87 3.23
C ARG A 494 18.71 -1.65 4.26
N ALA A 495 19.33 -2.59 4.96
CA ALA A 495 18.67 -3.44 5.96
C ALA A 495 18.29 -2.69 7.24
N LEU A 496 17.23 -3.17 7.91
CA LEU A 496 16.82 -2.69 9.22
C LEU A 496 17.84 -3.09 10.30
N PRO A 497 18.19 -2.20 11.24
CA PRO A 497 19.10 -2.51 12.35
C PRO A 497 18.43 -3.25 13.52
N SER A 498 17.09 -3.32 13.53
CA SER A 498 16.26 -3.92 14.58
C SER A 498 14.95 -4.42 14.01
N ASP A 499 14.20 -5.17 14.82
CA ASP A 499 12.86 -5.63 14.46
C ASP A 499 11.92 -4.46 14.14
N LEU A 500 10.99 -4.71 13.22
CA LEU A 500 9.99 -3.74 12.80
C LEU A 500 8.96 -3.53 13.91
N THR A 501 8.48 -2.30 14.05
CA THR A 501 7.43 -1.95 15.00
C THR A 501 6.21 -1.37 14.30
N VAL A 502 5.04 -1.49 14.94
CA VAL A 502 3.80 -0.89 14.46
C VAL A 502 3.25 0.09 15.49
N PHE A 503 2.96 1.29 15.01
CA PHE A 503 2.19 2.29 15.74
C PHE A 503 0.72 2.20 15.32
N ALA A 504 -0.15 1.92 16.29
CA ALA A 504 -1.60 1.82 16.11
C ALA A 504 -2.38 2.78 17.03
N GLY A 505 -1.68 3.78 17.60
CA GLY A 505 -2.30 4.83 18.41
C GLY A 505 -2.68 4.44 19.83
N PHE A 506 -2.19 3.31 20.35
CA PHE A 506 -2.35 2.95 21.75
C PHE A 506 -1.41 3.79 22.64
N ASP A 507 -1.91 4.24 23.78
CA ASP A 507 -1.15 4.97 24.80
C ASP A 507 -0.44 4.02 25.78
N SER A 508 -0.81 2.73 25.79
CA SER A 508 -0.17 1.74 26.65
C SER A 508 -0.30 0.30 26.17
N LYS A 509 0.57 -0.56 26.72
CA LYS A 509 0.43 -2.01 26.60
C LYS A 509 -0.96 -2.53 26.98
N SER A 510 -1.55 -2.00 28.05
CA SER A 510 -2.85 -2.47 28.54
C SER A 510 -3.97 -2.15 27.58
N GLU A 511 -3.89 -1.01 26.89
CA GLU A 511 -4.86 -0.62 25.87
C GLU A 511 -4.76 -1.51 24.63
N ALA A 512 -3.55 -1.79 24.15
CA ALA A 512 -3.32 -2.71 23.04
C ALA A 512 -3.91 -4.12 23.34
N LEU A 513 -3.69 -4.64 24.55
CA LEU A 513 -4.29 -5.91 24.99
C LEU A 513 -5.82 -5.84 25.06
N ALA A 514 -6.37 -4.73 25.57
CA ALA A 514 -7.81 -4.50 25.64
C ALA A 514 -8.47 -4.41 24.25
N ALA A 515 -7.73 -3.95 23.24
CA ALA A 515 -8.16 -3.94 21.84
C ALA A 515 -8.18 -5.34 21.19
N GLY A 516 -7.80 -6.39 21.93
CA GLY A 516 -7.85 -7.78 21.48
C GLY A 516 -6.55 -8.30 20.89
N ILE A 517 -5.46 -7.54 20.97
CA ILE A 517 -4.14 -7.96 20.52
C ILE A 517 -3.58 -9.01 21.48
N LYS A 518 -3.09 -10.11 20.92
CA LYS A 518 -2.53 -11.25 21.63
C LYS A 518 -1.09 -11.45 21.20
N ILE A 519 -0.18 -11.28 22.16
CA ILE A 519 1.24 -11.58 21.98
C ILE A 519 1.39 -13.05 21.56
N GLY A 520 2.22 -13.29 20.54
CA GLY A 520 2.53 -14.60 19.99
C GLY A 520 1.50 -15.17 19.01
N SER A 521 0.38 -14.48 18.76
CA SER A 521 -0.68 -15.02 17.87
C SER A 521 -1.38 -13.98 16.99
N THR A 522 -1.45 -12.70 17.39
CA THR A 522 -2.00 -11.66 16.51
C THR A 522 -1.08 -11.46 15.32
N THR A 523 -1.62 -11.65 14.12
CA THR A 523 -0.91 -11.43 12.86
C THR A 523 -1.01 -9.98 12.43
N VAL A 524 0.01 -9.50 11.71
CA VAL A 524 0.07 -8.14 11.15
C VAL A 524 0.53 -8.23 9.71
N THR A 525 -0.16 -7.50 8.82
CA THR A 525 0.19 -7.41 7.39
C THR A 525 0.07 -5.98 6.87
N MET A 526 0.38 -5.75 5.59
CA MET A 526 -0.06 -4.56 4.87
C MET A 526 -1.47 -4.79 4.31
N PRO A 527 -2.28 -3.72 4.22
CA PRO A 527 -3.46 -3.72 3.36
C PRO A 527 -3.09 -4.11 1.92
N LYS A 528 -3.71 -5.17 1.40
CA LYS A 528 -3.48 -5.66 0.04
C LYS A 528 -4.77 -5.71 -0.77
N LYS A 529 -4.61 -5.53 -2.07
CA LYS A 529 -5.59 -5.82 -3.11
C LYS A 529 -4.85 -6.24 -4.37
N MET A 530 -5.47 -7.05 -5.21
CA MET A 530 -4.93 -7.34 -6.53
C MET A 530 -5.10 -6.12 -7.44
N ILE A 531 -4.02 -5.73 -8.12
CA ILE A 531 -4.02 -4.63 -9.08
C ILE A 531 -3.77 -5.17 -10.48
N ARG A 532 -4.50 -4.62 -11.46
CA ARG A 532 -4.32 -4.97 -12.87
C ARG A 532 -3.28 -4.04 -13.49
N LEU A 533 -2.19 -4.60 -13.99
CA LEU A 533 -1.14 -3.85 -14.69
C LEU A 533 -1.47 -3.73 -16.19
N SER A 534 -1.87 -4.83 -16.82
CA SER A 534 -2.26 -4.87 -18.24
C SER A 534 -3.43 -5.82 -18.49
N GLU A 535 -3.71 -6.13 -19.76
CA GLU A 535 -4.73 -7.13 -20.09
C GLU A 535 -4.41 -8.48 -19.45
N ASN A 536 -3.15 -8.90 -19.48
CA ASN A 536 -2.72 -10.22 -19.06
C ASN A 536 -1.95 -10.23 -17.74
N ARG A 537 -1.48 -9.07 -17.24
CA ARG A 537 -0.65 -9.02 -16.04
C ARG A 537 -1.32 -8.33 -14.87
N ALA A 538 -1.06 -8.86 -13.68
CA ALA A 538 -1.51 -8.32 -12.41
C ALA A 538 -0.35 -8.30 -11.40
N ALA A 539 -0.51 -7.50 -10.35
CA ALA A 539 0.39 -7.50 -9.20
C ALA A 539 -0.40 -7.57 -7.88
N ALA A 540 0.16 -8.23 -6.88
CA ALA A 540 -0.39 -8.30 -5.52
C ALA A 540 0.66 -8.81 -4.53
N ARG A 541 0.41 -8.61 -3.23
CA ARG A 541 1.09 -9.35 -2.18
C ARG A 541 0.43 -10.73 -2.01
N GLY A 542 1.25 -11.78 -1.96
CA GLY A 542 0.80 -13.16 -1.75
C GLY A 542 0.18 -13.78 -2.99
N PHE A 543 0.76 -13.58 -4.18
CA PHE A 543 0.48 -14.49 -5.28
C PHE A 543 1.08 -15.86 -5.01
N ASP A 544 2.22 -15.87 -4.31
CA ASP A 544 2.74 -17.02 -3.59
C ASP A 544 1.89 -17.30 -2.33
N ASP A 545 1.08 -18.36 -2.25
CA ASP A 545 0.65 -19.28 -3.33
C ASP A 545 -0.88 -19.23 -3.56
N ARG A 546 -1.45 -18.02 -3.50
CA ARG A 546 -2.86 -17.81 -3.84
C ARG A 546 -3.17 -18.14 -5.29
N VAL A 547 -2.19 -18.03 -6.19
CA VAL A 547 -2.37 -18.41 -7.59
C VAL A 547 -2.37 -19.93 -7.75
N GLY A 548 -1.53 -20.69 -7.04
CA GLY A 548 -1.60 -22.15 -7.06
C GLY A 548 -2.87 -22.68 -6.41
N SER A 549 -3.26 -22.11 -5.26
CA SER A 549 -4.54 -22.38 -4.61
C SER A 549 -5.74 -22.14 -5.56
N ALA A 550 -5.70 -21.03 -6.32
CA ALA A 550 -6.70 -20.72 -7.34
C ALA A 550 -6.65 -21.70 -8.52
N ALA A 551 -5.46 -22.09 -8.98
CA ALA A 551 -5.29 -23.02 -10.09
C ALA A 551 -5.90 -24.39 -9.77
N LEU A 552 -5.76 -24.88 -8.53
CA LEU A 552 -6.45 -26.09 -8.07
C LEU A 552 -7.97 -25.92 -8.13
N LEU A 553 -8.52 -24.84 -7.55
CA LEU A 553 -9.97 -24.58 -7.60
C LEU A 553 -10.50 -24.51 -9.04
N MET A 554 -9.80 -23.79 -9.91
CA MET A 554 -10.18 -23.64 -11.32
C MET A 554 -10.11 -24.97 -12.09
N SER A 555 -9.20 -25.87 -11.72
CA SER A 555 -9.07 -27.19 -12.35
C SER A 555 -10.25 -28.12 -12.03
N LEU A 556 -11.00 -27.86 -10.95
CA LEU A 556 -12.23 -28.58 -10.60
C LEU A 556 -13.45 -28.14 -11.43
N LYS A 557 -13.36 -27.02 -12.15
CA LYS A 557 -14.46 -26.51 -12.96
C LYS A 557 -14.81 -27.50 -14.06
N ASP A 558 -16.10 -27.83 -14.15
CA ASP A 558 -16.67 -28.78 -15.11
C ASP A 558 -16.11 -30.21 -15.02
N LEU A 559 -15.35 -30.54 -13.97
CA LEU A 559 -14.79 -31.86 -13.74
C LEU A 559 -15.88 -32.84 -13.26
N ASN A 560 -15.93 -34.03 -13.86
CA ASN A 560 -16.72 -35.16 -13.40
C ASN A 560 -15.82 -36.24 -12.79
N PRO A 561 -15.77 -36.38 -11.45
CA PRO A 561 -14.92 -37.38 -10.80
C PRO A 561 -15.19 -38.83 -11.22
N ALA A 562 -16.41 -39.15 -11.67
CA ALA A 562 -16.79 -40.50 -12.06
C ALA A 562 -16.14 -40.96 -13.38
N GLU A 563 -15.61 -40.04 -14.17
CA GLU A 563 -14.95 -40.32 -15.45
C GLU A 563 -13.44 -40.58 -15.31
N LEU A 564 -12.89 -40.36 -14.13
CA LEU A 564 -11.46 -40.56 -13.87
C LEU A 564 -11.18 -42.05 -13.61
N ASP A 565 -10.07 -42.54 -14.13
CA ASP A 565 -9.56 -43.92 -13.95
C ASP A 565 -8.38 -44.00 -12.97
N ARG A 566 -8.08 -42.87 -12.32
CA ARG A 566 -7.14 -42.73 -11.21
C ARG A 566 -7.77 -41.99 -10.03
N ARG A 567 -7.17 -42.17 -8.86
CA ARG A 567 -7.46 -41.38 -7.66
C ARG A 567 -6.63 -40.11 -7.67
N VAL A 568 -7.26 -38.99 -7.37
CA VAL A 568 -6.63 -37.67 -7.28
C VAL A 568 -6.90 -37.09 -5.89
N THR A 569 -5.88 -36.54 -5.25
CA THR A 569 -6.05 -35.76 -4.02
C THR A 569 -5.51 -34.35 -4.22
N PHE A 570 -6.35 -33.35 -4.03
CA PHE A 570 -5.91 -31.97 -3.88
C PHE A 570 -5.69 -31.66 -2.41
N VAL A 571 -4.57 -31.02 -2.10
CA VAL A 571 -4.23 -30.54 -0.77
C VAL A 571 -4.02 -29.04 -0.85
N TRP A 572 -4.75 -28.30 -0.02
CA TRP A 572 -4.39 -26.92 0.30
C TRP A 572 -3.71 -26.91 1.67
N SER A 573 -2.39 -26.72 1.67
CA SER A 573 -1.53 -26.90 2.84
C SER A 573 -1.48 -25.63 3.71
N THR A 574 -1.11 -25.80 4.99
CA THR A 574 -0.79 -24.72 5.92
C THR A 574 0.72 -24.59 6.12
N ALA A 575 1.17 -23.38 6.48
CA ALA A 575 2.53 -23.11 6.94
C ALA A 575 3.68 -23.64 6.04
N GLU A 576 3.57 -23.45 4.72
CA GLU A 576 4.67 -23.71 3.76
C GLU A 576 5.85 -22.79 4.06
N GLU A 577 5.56 -21.49 4.21
CA GLU A 577 6.54 -20.40 4.24
C GLU A 577 7.49 -20.44 5.45
N ILE A 578 7.14 -21.24 6.46
CA ILE A 578 7.91 -21.44 7.68
C ILE A 578 8.48 -22.86 7.81
N GLY A 579 8.35 -23.70 6.77
CA GLY A 579 9.01 -25.00 6.69
C GLY A 579 8.13 -26.18 6.31
N LEU A 580 7.16 -26.02 5.40
CA LEU A 580 6.37 -27.11 4.81
C LEU A 580 5.58 -27.94 5.84
N THR A 581 5.10 -27.30 6.90
CA THR A 581 4.53 -28.02 8.06
C THR A 581 3.27 -28.76 7.67
N GLY A 582 2.33 -28.08 7.02
CA GLY A 582 1.07 -28.68 6.56
C GLY A 582 1.30 -29.82 5.58
N SER A 583 2.14 -29.62 4.56
CA SER A 583 2.48 -30.68 3.61
C SER A 583 3.17 -31.88 4.24
N SER A 584 4.00 -31.68 5.27
CA SER A 584 4.62 -32.79 6.02
C SER A 584 3.59 -33.71 6.69
N TYR A 585 2.48 -33.15 7.17
CA TYR A 585 1.35 -33.93 7.69
C TYR A 585 0.57 -34.62 6.57
N ALA A 586 0.28 -33.91 5.49
CA ALA A 586 -0.40 -34.50 4.34
C ALA A 586 0.38 -35.68 3.75
N ALA A 587 1.70 -35.55 3.59
CA ALA A 587 2.57 -36.60 3.06
C ALA A 587 2.59 -37.87 3.94
N LYS A 588 2.49 -37.71 5.26
CA LYS A 588 2.41 -38.84 6.21
C LYS A 588 1.10 -39.64 6.06
N ASP A 589 0.02 -38.97 5.69
CA ASP A 589 -1.29 -39.60 5.52
C ASP A 589 -1.49 -40.13 4.09
N LEU A 590 -0.79 -39.57 3.11
CA LEU A 590 -0.89 -39.89 1.67
C LEU A 590 0.31 -40.70 1.17
N THR A 591 0.82 -41.62 1.99
CA THR A 591 1.99 -42.47 1.66
C THR A 591 1.75 -43.45 0.50
N ASP A 592 0.50 -43.60 0.09
CA ASP A 592 0.07 -44.44 -1.03
C ASP A 592 0.01 -43.67 -2.36
N ALA A 593 0.42 -42.40 -2.40
CA ALA A 593 0.53 -41.65 -3.64
C ALA A 593 1.69 -42.15 -4.51
N ASP A 594 1.47 -42.24 -5.81
CA ASP A 594 2.47 -42.61 -6.80
C ASP A 594 3.32 -41.41 -7.23
N ILE A 595 2.73 -40.22 -7.30
CA ILE A 595 3.37 -38.96 -7.71
C ILE A 595 2.72 -37.79 -6.98
N VAL A 596 3.53 -36.80 -6.57
CA VAL A 596 3.04 -35.50 -6.12
C VAL A 596 3.42 -34.38 -7.10
N TYR A 597 2.49 -33.46 -7.32
CA TYR A 597 2.62 -32.26 -8.14
C TYR A 597 2.38 -31.03 -7.26
N PRO A 598 3.41 -30.50 -6.57
CA PRO A 598 3.25 -29.23 -5.89
C PRO A 598 3.04 -28.11 -6.92
N ILE A 599 2.08 -27.24 -6.63
CA ILE A 599 1.71 -26.06 -7.40
C ILE A 599 2.15 -24.86 -6.60
N ASP A 600 3.04 -24.04 -7.18
CA ASP A 600 3.71 -22.97 -6.43
C ASP A 600 4.30 -21.94 -7.44
N THR A 601 4.73 -20.75 -6.99
CA THR A 601 5.35 -19.68 -7.80
C THR A 601 6.76 -19.97 -8.34
N TYR A 602 6.97 -20.16 -9.64
CA TYR A 602 8.33 -20.22 -10.19
C TYR A 602 8.95 -18.83 -10.05
N VAL A 603 9.83 -18.63 -9.08
CA VAL A 603 10.58 -17.37 -8.93
C VAL A 603 11.38 -17.18 -10.20
N SER A 604 11.03 -16.16 -10.98
CA SER A 604 11.67 -15.82 -12.24
C SER A 604 12.68 -14.68 -12.05
N SER A 605 13.80 -14.78 -12.76
CA SER A 605 14.77 -13.68 -12.87
C SER A 605 14.47 -12.71 -14.02
N ASP A 606 13.32 -12.85 -14.67
CA ASP A 606 12.76 -11.91 -15.66
C ASP A 606 12.39 -10.58 -14.98
N ASP A 607 13.41 -9.84 -14.55
CA ASP A 607 13.32 -8.55 -13.87
C ASP A 607 14.45 -7.63 -14.37
N PRO A 608 14.35 -6.29 -14.22
CA PRO A 608 15.33 -5.36 -14.80
C PRO A 608 16.68 -5.34 -14.07
N TYR A 609 16.88 -6.23 -13.10
CA TYR A 609 18.00 -6.20 -12.20
C TYR A 609 18.88 -7.46 -12.24
N THR A 610 18.29 -8.61 -12.52
CA THR A 610 18.88 -9.93 -12.33
C THR A 610 19.52 -10.43 -13.62
N ASP A 611 20.59 -11.22 -13.48
CA ASP A 611 21.24 -11.87 -14.60
C ASP A 611 20.34 -13.01 -15.12
N GLU A 612 20.04 -12.99 -16.42
CA GLU A 612 19.16 -13.95 -17.09
C GLU A 612 19.75 -15.38 -17.22
N THR A 613 21.01 -15.60 -16.83
CA THR A 613 21.66 -16.93 -16.90
C THR A 613 21.11 -17.94 -15.90
N PHE A 614 20.38 -17.49 -14.87
CA PHE A 614 19.76 -18.34 -13.86
C PHE A 614 18.27 -18.03 -13.77
N ALA A 615 17.42 -19.06 -13.81
CA ALA A 615 15.98 -18.97 -13.56
C ALA A 615 15.18 -17.96 -14.43
N ASN A 616 15.67 -17.61 -15.63
CA ASN A 616 14.95 -16.71 -16.52
C ASN A 616 13.76 -17.42 -17.18
N MET A 617 12.56 -17.17 -16.66
CA MET A 617 11.30 -17.65 -17.23
C MET A 617 10.41 -16.44 -17.53
N PRO A 618 10.38 -15.96 -18.78
CA PRO A 618 9.56 -14.81 -19.15
C PRO A 618 8.08 -15.01 -18.86
N LEU A 619 7.44 -13.95 -18.36
CA LEU A 619 5.99 -13.94 -18.11
C LEU A 619 5.19 -13.90 -19.42
N GLY A 620 4.20 -14.78 -19.55
CA GLY A 620 3.35 -14.96 -20.72
C GLY A 620 3.77 -16.11 -21.64
N ASP A 621 4.84 -16.83 -21.28
CA ASP A 621 5.41 -17.92 -22.06
C ASP A 621 5.00 -19.33 -21.64
N GLY A 622 3.95 -19.44 -20.82
CA GLY A 622 3.31 -20.69 -20.43
C GLY A 622 3.65 -21.14 -19.01
N ALA A 623 2.96 -22.19 -18.56
CA ALA A 623 3.21 -22.81 -17.27
C ALA A 623 4.65 -23.35 -17.19
N VAL A 624 5.22 -23.45 -16.01
CA VAL A 624 6.62 -23.87 -15.83
C VAL A 624 6.68 -25.21 -15.11
N ILE A 625 7.45 -26.15 -15.65
CA ILE A 625 7.83 -27.37 -14.94
C ILE A 625 9.14 -27.07 -14.19
N ARG A 626 9.13 -27.04 -12.85
CA ARG A 626 10.38 -26.85 -12.09
C ARG A 626 11.17 -28.14 -12.09
N VAL A 627 12.22 -28.19 -12.90
CA VAL A 627 13.03 -29.41 -13.05
C VAL A 627 14.04 -29.54 -11.92
N LEU A 628 14.65 -28.42 -11.52
CA LEU A 628 15.65 -28.38 -10.47
C LEU A 628 15.35 -27.20 -9.54
N GLU A 629 15.24 -27.48 -8.25
CA GLU A 629 15.18 -26.46 -7.20
C GLU A 629 16.23 -26.77 -6.13
N SER A 630 16.23 -26.05 -5.01
CA SER A 630 17.28 -26.23 -3.99
C SER A 630 17.25 -27.60 -3.32
N ILE A 631 16.13 -28.31 -3.41
CA ILE A 631 15.81 -29.50 -2.61
C ILE A 631 15.19 -30.65 -3.40
N ASN A 632 14.86 -30.47 -4.69
CA ASN A 632 14.26 -31.49 -5.54
C ASN A 632 14.86 -31.44 -6.95
N TYR A 633 14.92 -32.61 -7.60
CA TYR A 633 15.35 -32.76 -9.00
C TYR A 633 14.47 -33.78 -9.71
N VAL A 634 13.64 -33.30 -10.62
CA VAL A 634 12.73 -34.11 -11.44
C VAL A 634 13.50 -35.04 -12.39
N SER A 635 13.12 -36.31 -12.40
CA SER A 635 13.73 -37.30 -13.28
C SER A 635 13.43 -37.00 -14.76
N ARG A 636 14.34 -37.36 -15.67
CA ARG A 636 14.13 -37.18 -17.12
C ARG A 636 12.89 -37.91 -17.64
N LYS A 637 12.52 -39.04 -17.03
CA LYS A 637 11.31 -39.80 -17.39
C LYS A 637 10.07 -38.97 -17.08
N ASN A 638 9.99 -38.42 -15.86
CA ASN A 638 8.85 -37.64 -15.40
C ASN A 638 8.74 -36.31 -16.16
N LEU A 639 9.86 -35.62 -16.38
CA LEU A 639 9.89 -34.41 -17.21
C LEU A 639 9.33 -34.68 -18.61
N ARG A 640 9.79 -35.74 -19.28
CA ARG A 640 9.29 -36.09 -20.62
C ARG A 640 7.81 -36.43 -20.62
N ALA A 641 7.34 -37.17 -19.61
CA ALA A 641 5.92 -37.51 -19.51
C ALA A 641 5.04 -36.25 -19.46
N VAL A 642 5.39 -35.26 -18.65
CA VAL A 642 4.64 -33.98 -18.56
C VAL A 642 4.78 -33.16 -19.86
N GLN A 643 5.98 -33.13 -20.47
CA GLN A 643 6.19 -32.44 -21.75
C GLN A 643 5.39 -33.05 -22.90
N ASP A 644 5.38 -34.38 -23.00
CA ASP A 644 4.65 -35.11 -24.04
C ASP A 644 3.13 -34.90 -23.86
N LEU A 645 2.64 -34.92 -22.62
CA LEU A 645 1.25 -34.62 -22.29
C LEU A 645 0.86 -33.18 -22.64
N ALA A 646 1.70 -32.21 -22.27
CA ALA A 646 1.48 -30.80 -22.61
C ALA A 646 1.46 -30.60 -24.14
N ALA A 647 2.39 -31.22 -24.87
CA ALA A 647 2.46 -31.16 -26.33
C ALA A 647 1.23 -31.79 -26.99
N LYS A 648 0.78 -32.96 -26.50
CA LYS A 648 -0.44 -33.64 -26.97
C LYS A 648 -1.68 -32.75 -26.83
N ASN A 649 -1.76 -31.96 -25.76
CA ASN A 649 -2.89 -31.07 -25.45
C ASN A 649 -2.69 -29.63 -25.94
N ALA A 650 -1.62 -29.34 -26.69
CA ALA A 650 -1.28 -28.00 -27.14
C ALA A 650 -1.20 -26.96 -26.01
N ILE A 651 -0.70 -27.38 -24.84
CA ILE A 651 -0.49 -26.53 -23.67
C ILE A 651 0.91 -25.94 -23.73
N LYS A 652 1.02 -24.61 -23.62
CA LYS A 652 2.32 -23.94 -23.65
C LYS A 652 3.00 -24.13 -22.30
N THR A 653 4.19 -24.71 -22.31
CA THR A 653 5.00 -24.92 -21.11
C THR A 653 6.45 -24.50 -21.31
N GLN A 654 7.06 -24.00 -20.25
CA GLN A 654 8.49 -23.80 -20.07
C GLN A 654 9.01 -24.82 -19.05
N TYR A 655 10.33 -24.96 -18.92
CA TYR A 655 10.93 -25.76 -17.86
C TYR A 655 12.31 -25.22 -17.52
N GLY A 656 12.73 -25.35 -16.26
CA GLY A 656 14.02 -24.81 -15.85
C GLY A 656 14.37 -25.08 -14.40
N MET A 657 15.35 -24.32 -13.91
CA MET A 657 15.80 -24.37 -12.53
C MET A 657 15.56 -23.06 -11.80
N THR A 658 15.21 -23.13 -10.52
CA THR A 658 15.07 -21.95 -9.66
C THR A 658 15.60 -22.21 -8.24
N SER A 659 15.52 -21.19 -7.38
CA SER A 659 15.89 -21.25 -5.97
C SER A 659 14.66 -21.50 -5.11
N GLY A 660 14.85 -22.02 -3.91
CA GLY A 660 13.76 -22.31 -2.98
C GLY A 660 13.31 -23.77 -3.03
N GLY A 661 12.17 -24.02 -2.40
CA GLY A 661 11.54 -25.31 -2.26
C GLY A 661 10.06 -25.24 -2.61
N THR A 662 9.40 -26.39 -2.52
CA THR A 662 7.95 -26.50 -2.60
C THR A 662 7.47 -27.58 -1.63
N ASP A 663 6.18 -27.59 -1.36
CA ASP A 663 5.51 -28.60 -0.54
C ASP A 663 5.77 -30.06 -0.96
N GLY A 664 6.12 -30.31 -2.23
CA GLY A 664 6.44 -31.65 -2.70
C GLY A 664 7.68 -32.26 -2.03
N GLN A 665 8.53 -31.47 -1.37
CA GLN A 665 9.67 -31.97 -0.60
C GLN A 665 9.24 -32.98 0.47
N ALA A 666 8.12 -32.72 1.15
CA ALA A 666 7.62 -33.57 2.23
C ALA A 666 7.38 -35.03 1.79
N PHE A 667 7.02 -35.23 0.52
CA PHE A 667 6.68 -36.52 -0.06
C PHE A 667 7.91 -37.34 -0.49
N LEU A 668 9.04 -36.66 -0.79
CA LEU A 668 10.28 -37.32 -1.20
C LEU A 668 10.79 -38.31 -0.14
N GLY A 669 10.59 -38.00 1.15
CA GLY A 669 10.97 -38.86 2.28
C GLY A 669 10.24 -40.21 2.32
N TYR A 670 9.08 -40.31 1.66
CA TYR A 670 8.29 -41.52 1.53
C TYR A 670 8.55 -42.26 0.21
N GLY A 671 9.52 -41.81 -0.59
CA GLY A 671 9.86 -42.40 -1.89
C GLY A 671 8.92 -42.00 -3.04
N ILE A 672 8.09 -40.97 -2.82
CA ILE A 672 7.12 -40.47 -3.79
C ILE A 672 7.79 -39.39 -4.64
N PRO A 673 7.91 -39.56 -5.97
CA PRO A 673 8.45 -38.55 -6.85
C PRO A 673 7.66 -37.23 -6.81
N SER A 674 8.36 -36.12 -6.66
CA SER A 674 7.79 -34.77 -6.73
C SER A 674 8.09 -34.11 -8.08
N ILE A 675 7.06 -33.61 -8.76
CA ILE A 675 7.13 -32.91 -10.04
C ILE A 675 6.46 -31.53 -9.90
N PRO A 676 7.19 -30.48 -9.49
CA PRO A 676 6.58 -29.18 -9.30
C PRO A 676 6.12 -28.55 -10.62
N LEU A 677 4.87 -28.07 -10.61
CA LEU A 677 4.26 -27.32 -11.70
C LEU A 677 3.99 -25.89 -11.21
N SER A 678 4.17 -24.90 -12.08
CA SER A 678 4.22 -23.51 -11.64
C SER A 678 3.76 -22.55 -12.72
N TRP A 679 3.70 -21.27 -12.37
CA TRP A 679 3.71 -20.15 -13.28
C TRP A 679 4.93 -19.27 -12.95
N PRO A 680 5.46 -18.48 -13.90
CA PRO A 680 6.55 -17.58 -13.59
C PRO A 680 6.02 -16.37 -12.81
N GLY A 681 6.61 -16.11 -11.65
CA GLY A 681 6.34 -14.96 -10.81
C GLY A 681 7.54 -14.02 -10.76
N ARG A 682 7.29 -12.71 -10.90
CA ARG A 682 8.31 -11.68 -10.64
C ARG A 682 8.13 -11.14 -9.23
N TYR A 683 9.22 -10.65 -8.65
CA TYR A 683 9.21 -9.91 -7.39
C TYR A 683 8.71 -10.72 -6.18
N SER A 684 8.90 -12.04 -6.19
CA SER A 684 8.40 -12.96 -5.14
C SER A 684 8.79 -12.52 -3.73
N HIS A 685 7.86 -12.68 -2.78
CA HIS A 685 7.92 -12.26 -1.38
C HIS A 685 8.09 -10.75 -1.21
N SER A 686 7.42 -9.98 -2.07
CA SER A 686 7.32 -8.53 -1.95
C SER A 686 5.86 -8.08 -1.93
N PRO A 687 5.58 -6.81 -1.59
CA PRO A 687 4.21 -6.28 -1.67
C PRO A 687 3.61 -6.23 -3.09
N VAL A 688 4.42 -6.46 -4.14
CA VAL A 688 4.06 -6.26 -5.55
C VAL A 688 4.43 -7.44 -6.45
N GLU A 689 4.33 -8.67 -5.96
CA GLU A 689 4.54 -9.87 -6.80
C GLU A 689 3.70 -9.77 -8.06
N ALA A 690 4.26 -10.16 -9.21
CA ALA A 690 3.59 -10.02 -10.50
C ALA A 690 3.43 -11.38 -11.21
N MET A 691 2.28 -11.56 -11.85
CA MET A 691 1.92 -12.76 -12.60
C MET A 691 1.38 -12.42 -14.00
N ASP A 692 1.30 -13.42 -14.88
CA ASP A 692 0.57 -13.36 -16.15
C ASP A 692 -0.54 -14.43 -16.19
N TYR A 693 -1.76 -14.02 -16.50
CA TYR A 693 -2.93 -14.90 -16.54
C TYR A 693 -2.82 -15.98 -17.62
N ARG A 694 -2.08 -15.72 -18.71
CA ARG A 694 -1.86 -16.74 -19.74
C ARG A 694 -1.07 -17.92 -19.21
N ASP A 695 -0.15 -17.69 -18.27
CA ASP A 695 0.66 -18.74 -17.66
C ASP A 695 -0.17 -19.56 -16.68
N MET A 696 -0.94 -18.89 -15.81
CA MET A 696 -1.90 -19.54 -14.92
C MET A 696 -2.93 -20.37 -15.70
N ASN A 697 -3.47 -19.85 -16.81
CA ASN A 697 -4.42 -20.58 -17.63
C ASN A 697 -3.79 -21.82 -18.30
N ASN A 698 -2.52 -21.77 -18.68
CA ASN A 698 -1.80 -22.97 -19.14
C ASN A 698 -1.54 -23.95 -17.99
N LEU A 699 -1.31 -23.46 -16.77
CA LEU A 699 -1.11 -24.30 -15.58
C LEU A 699 -2.38 -25.06 -15.23
N VAL A 700 -3.54 -24.40 -15.20
CA VAL A 700 -4.85 -25.03 -15.00
C VAL A 700 -5.10 -26.11 -16.04
N LYS A 701 -4.86 -25.82 -17.33
CA LYS A 701 -4.98 -26.82 -18.41
C LYS A 701 -4.04 -28.00 -18.21
N LEU A 702 -2.82 -27.77 -17.73
CA LEU A 702 -1.84 -28.83 -17.48
C LEU A 702 -2.28 -29.71 -16.32
N ILE A 703 -2.78 -29.14 -15.23
CA ILE A 703 -3.35 -29.88 -14.10
C ILE A 703 -4.52 -30.73 -14.59
N GLN A 704 -5.45 -30.16 -15.34
CA GLN A 704 -6.58 -30.89 -15.92
C GLN A 704 -6.14 -32.04 -16.83
N ALA A 705 -5.14 -31.82 -17.70
CA ALA A 705 -4.59 -32.87 -18.56
C ALA A 705 -4.00 -34.03 -17.73
N ILE A 706 -3.24 -33.74 -16.67
CA ILE A 706 -2.65 -34.76 -15.79
C ILE A 706 -3.72 -35.54 -15.01
N ILE A 707 -4.84 -34.90 -14.68
CA ILE A 707 -5.96 -35.56 -14.01
C ILE A 707 -6.64 -36.57 -14.94
N HIS A 708 -6.74 -36.26 -16.24
CA HIS A 708 -7.49 -37.06 -17.21
C HIS A 708 -6.67 -38.12 -17.95
N GLU A 709 -5.36 -37.93 -18.12
CA GLU A 709 -4.50 -38.73 -19.01
C GLU A 709 -3.22 -39.18 -18.34
#